data_AF-A0A9W9S4A0-F1
#
_entry.id   AF-A0A9W9S4A0-F1
#
_cell.length_a   1.000
_cell.length_b   1.000
_cell.length_c   1.000
_cell.angle_alpha   90.00
_cell.angle_beta   90.00
_cell.angle_gamma   90.00
#
_symmetry.space_group_name_H-M   'P 1'
#
loop_
_entity.id
_entity.type
_entity.pdbx_description
1 polymer ?
#
loop_
_entity_poly.entity_id
_entity_poly.type
_entity_poly.pdbx_seq_one_letter_code
_entity_poly.pdbx_strand_id
1 'polypeptide(L)'
;MAFTILVLIGWLALETFATSLSVLESEFNSPANVSARARVQKPTRCPDHCSYDSTQWFVYSSTSRVARCNQTMLLDFMLHTPLNNSDTRHTIYACTANATAGLVSEESYEVGLWSAADTTTSASSLNLTPLNHVKEYMTENCQKSSIFAFSEFEEMAVGVYVGGSLQHADNIDSAAQKVTKMLKSTDTPQSMVLQYCGTSSNYTLGIAVDLNGDLAAVQQYVLTWSDGECVSGFATSQAVPMTLFSSKASTAETSSSSPKNNTTLSVRSFRHHSHDHENSHSHSLHRRSTCSYVQVFGGDTCTTLAAECGITLAEFEEYNTACSSPLAVGQYLCCSSGSLPDFSPSAYANGTCYTYNVGSGDTCSALAAEYSLTVDEINGFNNNTWGWYGCDDLQAGQAMCLSNGTAPYPLAIANAVCGPQVPGTNFTGTDGAADWAALNPCPLNACCDIWGECGATPDYCNDTLAASGAPGTAPAGSNGCIFNCGTDIVNNATAPASYAAVGYFEAYNVDRSCLNMDAISIDPTKYTHVHFAFGNITSNFSISVAGQEQQFEYFKELVGMKRIISFGGWDFSTNVDTYMIFREGVAAANRDTLVNNVVEFVTSNALDGVDFDWEYPGEPDIPGIPAGSDEDGSNYLAFLQALRTALPDKSISISAPASYYYLKAFPIAAIAEVVD
;
A
#
# COMPACT_ATOMS: atom_id res chain seq x y z
N MET A 1 36.13 -45.74 -38.23
CA MET A 1 37.33 -46.04 -37.42
C MET A 1 38.41 -45.04 -37.82
N ALA A 2 39.15 -44.41 -36.92
CA ALA A 2 39.12 -44.42 -35.44
C ALA A 2 40.00 -43.24 -34.96
N PHE A 3 39.77 -42.72 -33.75
CA PHE A 3 40.79 -42.23 -32.79
C PHE A 3 42.02 -41.48 -33.40
N THR A 4 42.29 -40.20 -33.13
CA THR A 4 42.15 -39.46 -31.87
C THR A 4 42.38 -37.97 -32.15
N ILE A 5 41.58 -37.07 -31.57
CA ILE A 5 41.94 -35.71 -31.07
C ILE A 5 40.69 -35.21 -30.33
N LEU A 6 40.60 -35.63 -29.09
CA LEU A 6 39.82 -35.01 -28.02
C LEU A 6 40.87 -34.55 -27.00
N VAL A 7 40.59 -33.46 -26.27
CA VAL A 7 41.56 -32.68 -25.46
C VAL A 7 42.43 -31.74 -26.31
N LEU A 8 42.07 -30.43 -26.29
CA LEU A 8 42.86 -29.19 -26.55
C LEU A 8 42.14 -28.04 -27.29
N ILE A 9 40.81 -28.06 -27.45
CA ILE A 9 40.01 -26.85 -27.78
C ILE A 9 38.83 -26.70 -26.81
N GLY A 10 39.18 -26.59 -25.54
CA GLY A 10 38.35 -26.10 -24.45
C GLY A 10 39.33 -25.53 -23.42
N TRP A 11 38.97 -24.42 -22.75
CA TRP A 11 39.88 -23.51 -22.03
C TRP A 11 40.63 -22.50 -22.92
N LEU A 12 39.90 -21.50 -23.45
CA LEU A 12 40.34 -20.10 -23.70
C LEU A 12 39.28 -19.31 -24.51
N ALA A 13 38.01 -19.35 -24.10
CA ALA A 13 36.93 -18.53 -24.69
C ALA A 13 35.65 -18.52 -23.81
N LEU A 14 35.76 -18.30 -22.49
CA LEU A 14 34.61 -18.19 -21.58
C LEU A 14 34.95 -17.51 -20.23
N GLU A 15 35.84 -16.50 -20.25
CA GLU A 15 36.20 -15.68 -19.07
C GLU A 15 36.21 -14.17 -19.38
N THR A 16 35.14 -13.68 -20.01
CA THR A 16 34.73 -12.27 -20.00
C THR A 16 33.22 -12.22 -20.23
N PHE A 17 32.49 -11.37 -19.51
CA PHE A 17 31.01 -11.29 -19.51
C PHE A 17 30.26 -12.44 -18.82
N ALA A 18 30.69 -12.75 -17.60
CA ALA A 18 29.85 -13.39 -16.58
C ALA A 18 30.02 -12.71 -15.19
N THR A 19 30.25 -11.39 -15.19
CA THR A 19 29.98 -10.56 -14.00
C THR A 19 28.46 -10.44 -13.86
N SER A 20 27.94 -10.95 -12.76
CA SER A 20 26.52 -11.22 -12.55
C SER A 20 25.63 -9.97 -12.62
N LEU A 21 24.41 -10.14 -13.16
CA LEU A 21 23.34 -9.14 -13.08
C LEU A 21 23.08 -8.70 -11.62
N SER A 22 23.24 -9.61 -10.65
CA SER A 22 23.09 -9.31 -9.22
C SER A 22 24.05 -8.25 -8.67
N VAL A 23 25.25 -8.07 -9.25
CA VAL A 23 26.17 -7.00 -8.83
C VAL A 23 25.73 -5.65 -9.39
N LEU A 24 25.24 -5.63 -10.63
CA LEU A 24 24.60 -4.43 -11.20
C LEU A 24 23.34 -4.05 -10.41
N GLU A 25 22.47 -4.99 -10.08
CA GLU A 25 21.28 -4.74 -9.23
C GLU A 25 21.67 -4.20 -7.84
N SER A 26 22.77 -4.69 -7.24
CA SER A 26 23.27 -4.14 -5.97
C SER A 26 23.78 -2.70 -6.05
N GLU A 27 24.35 -2.28 -7.19
CA GLU A 27 24.72 -0.87 -7.42
C GLU A 27 23.52 0.00 -7.86
N PHE A 28 22.49 -0.59 -8.47
CA PHE A 28 21.26 0.11 -8.86
C PHE A 28 20.32 0.42 -7.69
N ASN A 29 20.38 -0.34 -6.59
CA ASN A 29 19.54 -0.14 -5.38
C ASN A 29 20.17 0.74 -4.29
N SER A 30 21.27 1.45 -4.57
CA SER A 30 21.83 2.44 -3.64
C SER A 30 20.84 3.61 -3.42
N PRO A 31 20.67 4.14 -2.18
CA PRO A 31 19.77 5.28 -1.90
C PRO A 31 20.01 6.49 -2.82
N ALA A 32 21.28 6.76 -3.17
CA ALA A 32 21.67 7.84 -4.07
C ALA A 32 21.09 7.70 -5.50
N ASN A 33 20.82 6.48 -5.97
CA ASN A 33 20.25 6.20 -7.30
C ASN A 33 18.70 6.17 -7.27
N VAL A 34 18.07 5.82 -6.14
CA VAL A 34 16.61 5.92 -5.96
C VAL A 34 16.16 7.38 -6.15
N SER A 35 16.90 8.32 -5.56
CA SER A 35 16.72 9.77 -5.69
C SER A 35 16.80 10.27 -7.16
N ALA A 36 17.46 9.55 -8.07
CA ALA A 36 17.57 9.96 -9.47
C ALA A 36 16.33 9.60 -10.31
N ARG A 37 15.69 8.45 -10.05
CA ARG A 37 14.47 8.03 -10.75
C ARG A 37 13.23 8.81 -10.32
N ALA A 38 13.14 9.18 -9.03
CA ALA A 38 12.03 9.97 -8.49
C ALA A 38 11.87 11.35 -9.18
N ARG A 39 12.96 11.92 -9.73
CA ARG A 39 12.96 13.26 -10.37
C ARG A 39 12.32 13.32 -11.77
N VAL A 40 11.91 12.19 -12.36
CA VAL A 40 11.45 12.13 -13.77
C VAL A 40 9.98 11.74 -13.93
N GLN A 41 9.33 11.17 -12.90
CA GLN A 41 7.88 10.94 -12.91
C GLN A 41 7.16 12.10 -12.18
N LYS A 42 5.99 12.51 -12.69
CA LYS A 42 5.08 13.40 -11.94
C LYS A 42 4.78 12.76 -10.57
N PRO A 43 4.72 13.53 -9.46
CA PRO A 43 4.34 12.97 -8.17
C PRO A 43 2.97 12.29 -8.27
N THR A 44 2.88 11.04 -7.80
CA THR A 44 1.59 10.39 -7.57
C THR A 44 0.82 11.21 -6.53
N ARG A 45 -0.52 11.21 -6.60
CA ARG A 45 -1.33 11.82 -5.53
C ARG A 45 -0.98 11.13 -4.19
N CYS A 46 -0.54 11.93 -3.22
CA CYS A 46 -0.28 11.45 -1.86
C CYS A 46 -1.57 10.92 -1.20
N PRO A 47 -1.47 10.06 -0.17
CA PRO A 47 -2.62 9.58 0.58
C PRO A 47 -3.44 10.71 1.20
N ASP A 48 -4.72 10.44 1.44
CA ASP A 48 -5.59 11.33 2.20
C ASP A 48 -5.13 11.45 3.68
N HIS A 49 -5.81 12.30 4.43
CA HIS A 49 -5.39 12.67 5.78
C HIS A 49 -5.50 11.54 6.81
N CYS A 50 -4.58 11.53 7.77
CA CYS A 50 -4.51 10.51 8.81
C CYS A 50 -5.79 10.37 9.66
N SER A 51 -6.37 9.18 9.64
CA SER A 51 -7.33 8.72 10.66
C SER A 51 -6.61 8.24 11.93
N TYR A 52 -7.35 8.14 13.04
CA TYR A 52 -6.86 7.58 14.30
C TYR A 52 -6.39 6.12 14.15
N ASP A 53 -7.23 5.28 13.53
CA ASP A 53 -6.90 3.91 13.18
C ASP A 53 -6.00 3.88 11.94
N SER A 54 -4.80 3.31 12.08
CA SER A 54 -3.82 3.20 11.01
C SER A 54 -4.14 2.10 9.99
N THR A 55 -4.96 1.11 10.34
CA THR A 55 -5.39 0.06 9.40
C THR A 55 -6.27 0.60 8.27
N GLN A 56 -6.81 1.81 8.43
CA GLN A 56 -7.63 2.51 7.44
C GLN A 56 -6.80 3.45 6.54
N TRP A 57 -5.47 3.49 6.70
CA TRP A 57 -4.58 4.31 5.88
C TRP A 57 -4.26 3.63 4.53
N PHE A 58 -3.73 4.40 3.59
CA PHE A 58 -3.31 3.91 2.27
C PHE A 58 -2.13 2.94 2.42
N VAL A 59 -2.18 1.78 1.76
CA VAL A 59 -1.11 0.77 1.83
C VAL A 59 -0.14 0.93 0.66
N TYR A 60 1.14 1.05 0.99
CA TYR A 60 2.26 0.91 0.06
C TYR A 60 2.97 -0.43 0.24
N SER A 61 3.32 -1.06 -0.87
CA SER A 61 4.05 -2.33 -0.91
C SER A 61 5.59 -2.21 -0.82
N SER A 62 6.14 -0.98 -0.81
CA SER A 62 7.56 -0.74 -0.53
C SER A 62 7.86 0.72 -0.20
N THR A 63 8.96 0.96 0.51
CA THR A 63 9.53 2.29 0.80
C THR A 63 9.78 3.11 -0.47
N SER A 64 10.13 2.47 -1.59
CA SER A 64 10.32 3.13 -2.89
C SER A 64 9.03 3.72 -3.50
N ARG A 65 7.84 3.26 -3.06
CA ARG A 65 6.55 3.85 -3.43
C ARG A 65 6.19 5.00 -2.48
N VAL A 66 6.48 4.84 -1.18
CA VAL A 66 6.34 5.87 -0.15
C VAL A 66 7.11 7.14 -0.56
N ALA A 67 8.37 7.01 -0.96
CA ALA A 67 9.22 8.14 -1.38
C ALA A 67 8.75 8.92 -2.63
N ARG A 68 7.71 8.45 -3.35
CA ARG A 68 7.12 9.18 -4.49
C ARG A 68 6.12 10.26 -4.08
N CYS A 69 5.66 10.24 -2.83
CA CYS A 69 4.84 11.31 -2.28
C CYS A 69 5.74 12.46 -1.79
N ASN A 70 5.42 13.68 -2.21
CA ASN A 70 6.18 14.90 -1.86
C ASN A 70 5.67 15.61 -0.59
N GLN A 71 4.85 14.92 0.21
CA GLN A 71 4.34 15.39 1.50
C GLN A 71 4.87 14.49 2.61
N THR A 72 5.03 15.04 3.81
CA THR A 72 5.36 14.26 5.00
C THR A 72 4.22 13.28 5.31
N MET A 73 4.57 12.01 5.51
CA MET A 73 3.62 10.96 5.90
C MET A 73 3.95 10.36 7.26
N LEU A 74 2.91 9.97 7.98
CA LEU A 74 3.03 8.98 9.05
C LEU A 74 3.04 7.58 8.44
N LEU A 75 3.79 6.66 9.04
CA LEU A 75 3.94 5.28 8.58
C LEU A 75 3.75 4.29 9.74
N ASP A 76 3.03 3.20 9.47
CA ASP A 76 2.85 2.06 10.37
C ASP A 76 3.08 0.74 9.61
N PHE A 77 3.98 -0.10 10.10
CA PHE A 77 4.45 -1.33 9.45
C PHE A 77 5.09 -2.27 10.49
N MET A 78 5.34 -3.53 10.13
CA MET A 78 5.95 -4.52 11.04
C MET A 78 7.34 -4.11 11.49
N LEU A 79 7.49 -3.83 12.79
CA LEU A 79 8.74 -3.40 13.40
C LEU A 79 9.85 -4.46 13.26
N HIS A 80 9.49 -5.74 13.43
CA HIS A 80 10.41 -6.87 13.41
C HIS A 80 10.76 -7.38 12.00
N THR A 81 10.22 -6.77 10.93
CA THR A 81 10.49 -7.13 9.53
C THR A 81 11.43 -6.08 8.89
N PRO A 82 12.72 -6.34 8.67
CA PRO A 82 13.70 -5.31 8.31
C PRO A 82 13.43 -4.67 6.94
N LEU A 83 13.23 -3.35 6.89
CA LEU A 83 12.95 -2.59 5.66
C LEU A 83 14.08 -2.61 4.59
N ASN A 84 15.26 -3.09 4.97
CA ASN A 84 16.44 -3.20 4.10
C ASN A 84 16.66 -4.63 3.55
N ASN A 85 15.77 -5.58 3.86
CA ASN A 85 15.83 -6.94 3.35
C ASN A 85 14.91 -7.12 2.13
N SER A 86 15.48 -7.44 0.97
CA SER A 86 14.73 -7.68 -0.28
C SER A 86 13.85 -8.92 -0.26
N ASP A 87 14.12 -9.85 0.67
CA ASP A 87 13.45 -11.15 0.71
C ASP A 87 12.15 -11.10 1.53
N THR A 88 11.95 -10.05 2.32
CA THR A 88 10.73 -9.79 3.11
C THR A 88 9.77 -8.87 2.38
N ARG A 89 8.45 -9.05 2.57
CA ARG A 89 7.44 -8.11 2.06
C ARG A 89 6.99 -7.16 3.17
N HIS A 90 6.53 -5.97 2.77
CA HIS A 90 6.10 -4.93 3.69
C HIS A 90 4.72 -4.37 3.31
N THR A 91 3.74 -4.61 4.17
CA THR A 91 2.53 -3.77 4.25
C THR A 91 2.88 -2.49 5.01
N ILE A 92 2.97 -1.35 4.31
CA ILE A 92 3.24 -0.04 4.90
C ILE A 92 1.99 0.82 4.83
N TYR A 93 1.30 0.99 5.95
CA TYR A 93 0.17 1.91 6.10
C TYR A 93 0.68 3.35 6.17
N ALA A 94 0.13 4.25 5.36
CA ALA A 94 0.61 5.63 5.21
C ALA A 94 -0.49 6.67 5.00
N CYS A 95 -0.32 7.85 5.60
CA CYS A 95 -1.27 8.97 5.55
C CYS A 95 -0.58 10.33 5.69
N THR A 96 -1.25 11.42 5.31
CA THR A 96 -0.73 12.80 5.41
C THR A 96 -1.33 13.55 6.62
N ALA A 97 -0.52 14.31 7.37
CA ALA A 97 -0.96 14.98 8.61
C ALA A 97 -0.86 16.53 8.56
N ASN A 98 -1.42 17.20 9.57
CA ASN A 98 -1.59 18.67 9.67
C ASN A 98 -1.45 19.12 11.13
N ALA A 99 -0.64 20.16 11.42
CA ALA A 99 -0.08 20.38 12.77
C ALA A 99 -0.64 21.56 13.60
N THR A 100 -0.73 21.38 14.94
CA THR A 100 -0.88 22.46 15.97
C THR A 100 -0.35 22.02 17.36
N ALA A 101 0.38 22.91 18.08
CA ALA A 101 1.18 22.52 19.27
C ALA A 101 0.89 23.28 20.60
N GLY A 102 1.17 22.60 21.73
CA GLY A 102 1.20 23.09 23.13
C GLY A 102 2.54 22.80 23.86
N LEU A 103 2.67 23.11 25.17
CA LEU A 103 3.95 23.28 25.90
C LEU A 103 3.98 22.77 27.38
N VAL A 104 5.19 22.48 27.93
CA VAL A 104 5.76 22.76 29.31
C VAL A 104 6.37 21.58 30.18
N SER A 105 7.67 21.25 29.98
CA SER A 105 8.85 20.95 30.93
C SER A 105 8.87 20.00 32.17
N GLU A 106 9.98 19.59 32.85
CA GLU A 106 11.43 19.19 32.60
C GLU A 106 12.04 18.46 33.90
N GLU A 107 12.97 17.46 33.83
CA GLU A 107 13.57 16.63 34.95
C GLU A 107 14.89 15.78 34.66
N SER A 108 14.93 14.53 34.10
CA SER A 108 16.13 13.68 33.77
C SER A 108 15.97 12.54 32.68
N TYR A 109 16.78 12.52 31.59
CA TYR A 109 16.83 11.59 30.39
C TYR A 109 18.27 11.43 29.80
N GLU A 110 18.53 10.58 28.77
CA GLU A 110 19.78 10.55 27.97
C GLU A 110 19.57 10.94 26.49
N VAL A 111 20.54 11.67 25.91
CA VAL A 111 20.60 12.07 24.51
C VAL A 111 21.91 11.61 23.88
N GLY A 112 21.82 10.92 22.75
CA GLY A 112 22.95 10.45 21.95
C GLY A 112 22.95 11.07 20.54
N LEU A 113 24.13 11.44 20.06
CA LEU A 113 24.34 12.13 18.78
C LEU A 113 25.40 11.41 17.93
N TRP A 114 25.20 11.35 16.62
CA TRP A 114 26.23 10.93 15.66
C TRP A 114 26.58 12.08 14.70
N SER A 115 27.86 12.46 14.73
CA SER A 115 28.51 13.53 13.94
C SER A 115 27.86 14.93 14.00
N ALA A 116 28.70 15.94 14.18
CA ALA A 116 28.32 17.32 13.87
C ALA A 116 28.29 17.48 12.34
N ALA A 117 27.29 18.20 11.81
CA ALA A 117 27.20 18.49 10.38
C ALA A 117 28.41 19.31 9.90
N ASP A 118 28.94 18.96 8.73
CA ASP A 118 29.92 19.81 8.05
C ASP A 118 29.21 21.11 7.61
N THR A 119 29.78 22.26 7.95
CA THR A 119 29.04 23.53 8.09
C THR A 119 28.22 23.94 6.85
N THR A 120 26.90 24.14 6.97
CA THR A 120 26.14 25.18 6.20
C THR A 120 24.68 25.38 6.60
N THR A 121 23.97 24.38 7.16
CA THR A 121 22.55 24.53 7.53
C THR A 121 22.38 25.39 8.79
N SER A 122 21.62 26.49 8.70
CA SER A 122 21.32 27.30 9.89
C SER A 122 20.19 26.66 10.69
N ALA A 123 20.37 26.52 12.00
CA ALA A 123 19.39 25.96 12.94
C ALA A 123 18.00 26.62 12.91
N SER A 124 17.90 27.82 12.33
CA SER A 124 16.66 28.57 12.09
C SER A 124 15.86 28.14 10.84
N SER A 125 16.37 27.21 10.03
CA SER A 125 15.75 26.81 8.74
C SER A 125 15.23 25.35 8.69
N LEU A 126 15.43 24.57 9.75
CA LEU A 126 14.97 23.17 9.83
C LEU A 126 13.46 23.09 10.02
N ASN A 127 12.78 22.46 9.07
CA ASN A 127 11.36 22.14 9.18
C ASN A 127 11.17 20.79 9.87
N LEU A 128 10.45 20.77 11.00
CA LEU A 128 10.29 19.58 11.86
C LEU A 128 8.91 18.92 11.69
N THR A 129 8.29 19.05 10.52
CA THR A 129 6.97 18.48 10.21
C THR A 129 6.86 16.99 10.57
N PRO A 130 7.80 16.09 10.21
CA PRO A 130 7.72 14.68 10.59
C PRO A 130 7.65 14.45 12.10
N LEU A 131 8.48 15.15 12.88
CA LEU A 131 8.51 15.05 14.34
C LEU A 131 7.21 15.56 14.99
N ASN A 132 6.65 16.67 14.48
CA ASN A 132 5.40 17.21 14.98
C ASN A 132 4.22 16.26 14.72
N HIS A 133 4.15 15.67 13.51
CA HIS A 133 3.08 14.73 13.16
C HIS A 133 3.12 13.46 14.01
N VAL A 134 4.32 12.89 14.26
CA VAL A 134 4.46 11.73 15.15
C VAL A 134 4.00 12.06 16.56
N LYS A 135 4.40 13.24 17.07
CA LYS A 135 4.00 13.71 18.40
C LYS A 135 2.48 13.80 18.51
N GLU A 136 1.83 14.46 17.56
CA GLU A 136 0.37 14.66 17.55
C GLU A 136 -0.37 13.32 17.51
N TYR A 137 -0.03 12.44 16.56
CA TYR A 137 -0.65 11.13 16.43
C TYR A 137 -0.53 10.28 17.69
N MET A 138 0.67 10.18 18.27
CA MET A 138 0.90 9.39 19.48
C MET A 138 0.24 10.02 20.72
N THR A 139 0.22 11.36 20.82
CA THR A 139 -0.46 12.05 21.94
C THR A 139 -1.96 11.73 21.96
N GLU A 140 -2.59 11.55 20.80
CA GLU A 140 -3.99 11.14 20.69
C GLU A 140 -4.15 9.60 20.79
N ASN A 141 -3.28 8.81 20.14
CA ASN A 141 -3.41 7.36 20.04
C ASN A 141 -2.61 6.59 21.10
N CYS A 142 -3.09 6.62 22.34
CA CYS A 142 -2.49 5.94 23.48
C CYS A 142 -2.50 4.40 23.43
N GLN A 143 -2.95 3.77 22.33
CA GLN A 143 -2.91 2.32 22.12
C GLN A 143 -1.72 1.87 21.26
N LYS A 144 -1.06 2.78 20.54
CA LYS A 144 0.11 2.46 19.70
C LYS A 144 1.39 2.59 20.51
N SER A 145 2.21 1.55 20.60
CA SER A 145 3.52 1.64 21.27
C SER A 145 4.61 2.28 20.40
N SER A 146 4.43 2.31 19.08
CA SER A 146 5.38 2.93 18.15
C SER A 146 4.69 3.47 16.90
N ILE A 147 5.32 4.47 16.28
CA ILE A 147 4.97 4.98 14.95
C ILE A 147 6.20 5.60 14.29
N PHE A 148 6.16 5.73 12.96
CA PHE A 148 7.21 6.38 12.18
C PHE A 148 6.64 7.57 11.38
N ALA A 149 7.53 8.46 10.95
CA ALA A 149 7.24 9.43 9.91
C ALA A 149 8.42 9.57 8.94
N PHE A 150 8.10 9.86 7.69
CA PHE A 150 9.06 10.03 6.61
C PHE A 150 8.69 11.21 5.72
N SER A 151 9.70 11.91 5.23
CA SER A 151 9.53 13.03 4.28
C SER A 151 10.72 13.11 3.35
N GLU A 152 10.56 12.63 2.11
CA GLU A 152 11.56 12.75 1.04
C GLU A 152 11.96 14.21 0.82
N PHE A 153 10.99 15.14 0.87
CA PHE A 153 11.23 16.58 0.65
C PHE A 153 12.10 17.25 1.73
N GLU A 154 12.09 16.71 2.96
CA GLU A 154 12.86 17.25 4.09
C GLU A 154 14.08 16.35 4.41
N GLU A 155 14.33 15.32 3.60
CA GLU A 155 15.33 14.26 3.82
C GLU A 155 15.32 13.75 5.28
N MET A 156 14.12 13.51 5.84
CA MET A 156 13.95 13.25 7.28
C MET A 156 13.13 11.98 7.57
N ALA A 157 13.67 11.14 8.45
CA ALA A 157 12.98 10.01 9.06
C ALA A 157 12.89 10.20 10.58
N VAL A 158 11.74 9.86 11.16
CA VAL A 158 11.48 9.92 12.61
C VAL A 158 10.84 8.61 13.06
N GLY A 159 11.27 8.09 14.21
CA GLY A 159 10.70 6.90 14.83
C GLY A 159 10.54 7.11 16.32
N VAL A 160 9.41 6.69 16.86
CA VAL A 160 9.08 6.85 18.28
C VAL A 160 8.63 5.52 18.86
N TYR A 161 9.07 5.26 20.10
CA TYR A 161 8.65 4.12 20.91
C TYR A 161 8.26 4.59 22.31
N VAL A 162 7.18 4.05 22.88
CA VAL A 162 6.80 4.27 24.28
C VAL A 162 6.12 3.03 24.87
N GLY A 163 6.69 2.54 25.97
CA GLY A 163 6.22 1.37 26.70
C GLY A 163 4.92 1.65 27.48
N GLY A 164 4.05 0.63 27.56
CA GLY A 164 2.68 0.75 28.09
C GLY A 164 2.55 1.10 29.58
N SER A 165 3.63 1.11 30.36
CA SER A 165 3.61 1.54 31.78
C SER A 165 4.03 3.01 31.99
N LEU A 166 4.32 3.72 30.91
CA LEU A 166 4.54 5.16 30.89
C LEU A 166 3.21 5.89 30.58
N GLN A 167 2.98 7.07 31.16
CA GLN A 167 1.80 7.87 30.81
C GLN A 167 1.99 8.43 29.40
N HIS A 168 1.19 7.94 28.46
CA HIS A 168 1.50 7.98 27.04
C HIS A 168 1.69 9.42 26.50
N ALA A 169 0.62 10.21 26.52
CA ALA A 169 0.58 11.56 25.96
C ALA A 169 1.65 12.50 26.54
N ASP A 170 1.75 12.60 27.87
CA ASP A 170 2.63 13.56 28.55
C ASP A 170 4.12 13.30 28.28
N ASN A 171 4.51 12.02 28.21
CA ASN A 171 5.89 11.63 27.92
C ASN A 171 6.27 11.88 26.45
N ILE A 172 5.37 11.58 25.51
CA ILE A 172 5.58 11.84 24.08
C ILE A 172 5.72 13.34 23.81
N ASP A 173 4.80 14.17 24.32
CA ASP A 173 4.83 15.62 24.10
C ASP A 173 6.09 16.26 24.70
N SER A 174 6.45 15.87 25.94
CA SER A 174 7.69 16.27 26.61
C SER A 174 8.94 15.91 25.79
N ALA A 175 9.02 14.68 25.27
CA ALA A 175 10.15 14.20 24.48
C ALA A 175 10.29 14.91 23.13
N ALA A 176 9.20 15.03 22.37
CA ALA A 176 9.22 15.70 21.08
C ALA A 176 9.54 17.21 21.20
N GLN A 177 9.06 17.88 22.26
CA GLN A 177 9.46 19.25 22.59
C GLN A 177 10.96 19.36 22.88
N LYS A 178 11.55 18.37 23.57
CA LYS A 178 12.99 18.37 23.86
C LYS A 178 13.83 18.16 22.61
N VAL A 179 13.51 17.15 21.79
CA VAL A 179 14.15 16.91 20.48
C VAL A 179 14.07 18.16 19.61
N THR A 180 12.89 18.78 19.52
CA THR A 180 12.68 20.05 18.80
C THR A 180 13.62 21.17 19.28
N LYS A 181 13.83 21.30 20.59
CA LYS A 181 14.71 22.32 21.17
C LYS A 181 16.19 22.06 20.87
N MET A 182 16.60 20.79 20.79
CA MET A 182 17.98 20.40 20.51
C MET A 182 18.33 20.52 19.02
N LEU A 183 17.44 20.09 18.12
CA LEU A 183 17.63 20.24 16.67
C LEU A 183 17.74 21.70 16.22
N LYS A 184 17.07 22.63 16.95
CA LYS A 184 17.13 24.08 16.74
C LYS A 184 18.29 24.79 17.46
N SER A 185 19.25 24.04 18.03
CA SER A 185 20.48 24.59 18.59
C SER A 185 21.58 24.74 17.52
N THR A 186 22.69 25.43 17.82
CA THR A 186 23.66 25.87 16.81
C THR A 186 24.44 24.76 16.10
N ASP A 187 24.49 23.56 16.67
CA ASP A 187 25.19 22.39 16.12
C ASP A 187 24.19 21.24 15.92
N THR A 188 23.46 21.25 14.80
CA THR A 188 22.50 20.18 14.49
C THR A 188 23.25 18.89 14.09
N PRO A 189 22.98 17.74 14.73
CA PRO A 189 23.56 16.45 14.35
C PRO A 189 22.88 15.91 13.08
N GLN A 190 23.55 15.01 12.34
CA GLN A 190 22.89 14.29 11.24
C GLN A 190 21.91 13.23 11.74
N SER A 191 22.20 12.58 12.87
CA SER A 191 21.34 11.58 13.48
C SER A 191 21.31 11.75 15.00
N MET A 192 20.11 11.69 15.58
CA MET A 192 19.82 12.01 16.98
C MET A 192 18.93 10.92 17.61
N VAL A 193 19.27 10.53 18.83
CA VAL A 193 18.42 9.75 19.72
C VAL A 193 18.23 10.50 21.04
N LEU A 194 16.97 10.63 21.46
CA LEU A 194 16.59 10.89 22.85
C LEU A 194 15.98 9.60 23.40
N GLN A 195 16.48 9.10 24.54
CA GLN A 195 15.97 7.87 25.13
C GLN A 195 15.91 7.91 26.67
N TYR A 196 14.99 7.11 27.19
CA TYR A 196 14.94 6.63 28.56
C TYR A 196 14.66 5.13 28.47
N CYS A 197 15.62 4.29 28.80
CA CYS A 197 15.45 2.83 28.87
C CYS A 197 15.23 2.46 30.33
N GLY A 198 14.04 1.96 30.65
CA GLY A 198 13.69 1.51 31.99
C GLY A 198 14.21 0.10 32.28
N THR A 199 13.50 -0.64 33.13
CA THR A 199 13.85 -2.04 33.45
C THR A 199 13.47 -3.04 32.35
N SER A 200 12.64 -2.63 31.38
CA SER A 200 12.19 -3.40 30.23
C SER A 200 11.56 -2.46 29.19
N SER A 201 11.21 -2.96 28.01
CA SER A 201 10.62 -2.15 26.93
C SER A 201 9.30 -1.49 27.34
N ASN A 202 8.50 -2.16 28.16
CA ASN A 202 7.31 -1.60 28.79
C ASN A 202 7.55 -0.35 29.69
N TYR A 203 8.80 -0.09 30.08
CA TYR A 203 9.24 1.13 30.77
C TYR A 203 10.21 1.98 29.93
N THR A 204 10.24 1.80 28.61
CA THR A 204 11.17 2.52 27.70
C THR A 204 10.44 3.59 26.89
N LEU A 205 11.09 4.73 26.69
CA LEU A 205 10.66 5.82 25.81
C LEU A 205 11.84 6.20 24.90
N GLY A 206 11.62 6.31 23.60
CA GLY A 206 12.63 6.74 22.65
C GLY A 206 12.07 7.58 21.51
N ILE A 207 12.84 8.56 21.06
CA ILE A 207 12.63 9.31 19.82
C ILE A 207 13.94 9.31 19.04
N ALA A 208 13.91 8.75 17.83
CA ALA A 208 14.98 8.81 16.85
C ALA A 208 14.62 9.81 15.76
N VAL A 209 15.60 10.60 15.32
CA VAL A 209 15.50 11.49 14.16
C VAL A 209 16.76 11.34 13.32
N ASP A 210 16.59 11.00 12.04
CA ASP A 210 17.66 10.98 11.05
C ASP A 210 17.39 12.02 9.95
N LEU A 211 18.38 12.90 9.71
CA LEU A 211 18.32 14.00 8.75
C LEU A 211 18.93 13.65 7.38
N ASN A 212 19.11 12.37 7.08
CA ASN A 212 19.35 11.86 5.73
C ASN A 212 18.20 10.96 5.23
N GLY A 213 17.12 10.83 6.01
CA GLY A 213 15.96 10.03 5.68
C GLY A 213 16.16 8.52 5.88
N ASP A 214 17.15 8.06 6.65
CA ASP A 214 17.40 6.62 6.85
C ASP A 214 16.35 5.97 7.77
N LEU A 215 15.20 5.63 7.17
CA LEU A 215 14.09 4.96 7.83
C LEU A 215 14.46 3.57 8.35
N ALA A 216 15.44 2.88 7.76
CA ALA A 216 15.89 1.56 8.20
C ALA A 216 16.77 1.66 9.46
N ALA A 217 17.67 2.64 9.54
CA ALA A 217 18.39 2.95 10.77
C ALA A 217 17.43 3.36 11.90
N VAL A 218 16.44 4.19 11.59
CA VAL A 218 15.39 4.60 12.54
C VAL A 218 14.55 3.41 13.01
N GLN A 219 14.18 2.47 12.12
CA GLN A 219 13.52 1.21 12.49
C GLN A 219 14.37 0.42 13.49
N GLN A 220 15.68 0.29 13.25
CA GLN A 220 16.58 -0.46 14.13
C GLN A 220 16.67 0.15 15.54
N TYR A 221 16.62 1.49 15.66
CA TYR A 221 16.57 2.16 16.97
C TYR A 221 15.26 1.88 17.71
N VAL A 222 14.12 1.92 17.02
CA VAL A 222 12.80 1.59 17.60
C VAL A 222 12.72 0.11 18.00
N LEU A 223 13.31 -0.79 17.21
CA LEU A 223 13.43 -2.21 17.53
C LEU A 223 14.24 -2.44 18.81
N THR A 224 15.40 -1.77 18.94
CA THR A 224 16.25 -1.82 20.14
C THR A 224 15.47 -1.47 21.41
N TRP A 225 14.61 -0.45 21.36
CA TRP A 225 13.74 -0.06 22.48
C TRP A 225 12.60 -1.06 22.75
N SER A 226 12.05 -1.69 21.70
CA SER A 226 11.02 -2.74 21.83
C SER A 226 11.56 -4.01 22.48
N ASP A 227 12.83 -4.32 22.23
CA ASP A 227 13.58 -5.40 22.88
C ASP A 227 14.03 -5.06 24.31
N GLY A 228 13.81 -3.81 24.75
CA GLY A 228 14.11 -3.32 26.10
C GLY A 228 15.56 -2.91 26.32
N GLU A 229 16.33 -2.77 25.24
CA GLU A 229 17.72 -2.32 25.26
C GLU A 229 17.84 -0.81 25.05
N CYS A 230 19.01 -0.26 25.38
CA CYS A 230 19.38 1.10 24.99
C CYS A 230 20.13 1.11 23.67
N VAL A 231 19.79 2.05 22.79
CA VAL A 231 20.65 2.39 21.66
C VAL A 231 21.99 2.92 22.20
N SER A 232 23.10 2.56 21.57
CA SER A 232 24.45 2.87 22.02
C SER A 232 25.40 3.13 20.84
N GLY A 233 26.68 3.42 21.12
CA GLY A 233 27.67 3.69 20.07
C GLY A 233 27.64 5.12 19.51
N PHE A 234 27.03 6.06 20.24
CA PHE A 234 27.00 7.49 19.90
C PHE A 234 28.40 8.10 19.76
N ALA A 235 28.57 9.07 18.87
CA ALA A 235 29.80 9.87 18.78
C ALA A 235 29.98 10.77 20.02
N THR A 236 28.86 11.27 20.56
CA THR A 236 28.77 11.96 21.85
C THR A 236 27.43 11.64 22.51
N SER A 237 27.39 11.41 23.83
CA SER A 237 26.14 11.37 24.59
C SER A 237 26.15 12.33 25.79
N GLN A 238 24.96 12.73 26.24
CA GLN A 238 24.73 13.66 27.33
C GLN A 238 23.47 13.26 28.12
N ALA A 239 23.54 13.29 29.46
CA ALA A 239 22.35 13.26 30.30
C ALA A 239 21.64 14.63 30.30
N VAL A 240 20.34 14.63 30.02
CA VAL A 240 19.55 15.83 29.69
C VAL A 240 18.24 15.87 30.49
N PRO A 241 17.90 16.95 31.21
CA PRO A 241 16.72 16.99 32.07
C PRO A 241 15.34 16.99 31.36
N MET A 242 14.45 15.99 31.59
CA MET A 242 12.98 16.01 31.27
C MET A 242 12.10 15.13 32.22
N THR A 243 10.80 15.39 32.39
CA THR A 243 9.94 14.60 33.32
C THR A 243 9.51 13.26 32.73
N LEU A 244 9.54 12.19 33.51
CA LEU A 244 8.97 10.89 33.17
C LEU A 244 7.73 10.59 34.04
N PHE A 245 6.59 10.42 33.40
CA PHE A 245 5.33 10.07 34.05
C PHE A 245 5.07 8.56 33.92
N SER A 246 4.81 7.84 35.02
CA SER A 246 4.48 6.41 34.98
C SER A 246 3.09 6.12 35.56
N SER A 247 2.51 4.98 35.22
CA SER A 247 1.14 4.61 35.62
C SER A 247 1.04 3.80 36.93
N LYS A 248 2.15 3.56 37.64
CA LYS A 248 2.15 2.75 38.88
C LYS A 248 1.42 3.47 40.03
N ALA A 249 0.42 2.77 40.58
CA ALA A 249 -0.42 3.25 41.67
C ALA A 249 0.38 3.54 42.95
N SER A 250 -0.04 4.55 43.72
CA SER A 250 0.66 4.98 44.92
C SER A 250 0.67 3.91 46.02
N THR A 251 1.87 3.57 46.48
CA THR A 251 2.04 2.82 47.73
C THR A 251 1.80 3.74 48.92
N ALA A 252 0.54 3.80 49.34
CA ALA A 252 0.05 4.16 50.68
C ALA A 252 0.62 5.42 51.38
N GLU A 253 -0.17 6.50 51.37
CA GLU A 253 -0.43 7.25 52.60
C GLU A 253 -1.91 7.15 53.00
N THR A 254 -2.15 7.01 54.31
CA THR A 254 -3.44 6.58 54.85
C THR A 254 -4.41 7.75 55.01
N SER A 255 -5.44 7.85 54.17
CA SER A 255 -6.70 8.51 54.56
C SER A 255 -7.91 8.04 53.74
N SER A 256 -9.06 7.96 54.40
CA SER A 256 -10.30 7.40 53.88
C SER A 256 -11.18 8.43 53.16
N SER A 257 -11.70 8.12 51.95
CA SER A 257 -13.16 8.02 51.69
C SER A 257 -13.56 7.89 50.20
N SER A 258 -14.38 6.86 49.93
CA SER A 258 -15.36 6.66 48.84
C SER A 258 -15.01 6.88 47.34
N PRO A 259 -15.50 6.00 46.43
CA PRO A 259 -15.07 5.98 45.02
C PRO A 259 -15.94 6.85 44.09
N LYS A 260 -15.35 7.23 42.96
CA LYS A 260 -16.07 7.59 41.73
C LYS A 260 -15.51 6.74 40.57
N ASN A 261 -16.42 6.22 39.74
CA ASN A 261 -16.07 5.40 38.60
C ASN A 261 -15.33 6.22 37.53
N ASN A 262 -14.22 5.69 37.03
CA ASN A 262 -13.72 5.94 35.67
C ASN A 262 -12.98 4.69 35.21
N THR A 263 -13.39 4.14 34.07
CA THR A 263 -12.82 2.93 33.47
C THR A 263 -11.51 3.25 32.76
N THR A 264 -10.39 2.88 33.38
CA THR A 264 -9.08 2.74 32.72
C THR A 264 -8.74 1.25 32.67
N LEU A 265 -8.70 0.69 31.46
CA LEU A 265 -8.25 -0.69 31.24
C LEU A 265 -6.72 -0.73 31.26
N SER A 266 -6.15 -0.79 32.46
CA SER A 266 -4.76 -1.23 32.64
C SER A 266 -4.78 -2.64 33.21
N VAL A 267 -4.52 -3.62 32.34
CA VAL A 267 -4.57 -5.04 32.68
C VAL A 267 -3.23 -5.49 33.24
N ARG A 268 -3.03 -5.37 34.57
CA ARG A 268 -1.88 -5.97 35.28
C ARG A 268 -2.20 -6.68 36.60
N SER A 269 -3.46 -7.05 36.85
CA SER A 269 -3.77 -8.17 37.77
C SER A 269 -5.25 -8.57 37.72
N PHE A 270 -5.57 -9.73 37.13
CA PHE A 270 -6.90 -10.33 37.24
C PHE A 270 -7.03 -11.11 38.57
N ARG A 271 -7.55 -10.46 39.62
CA ARG A 271 -8.08 -11.18 40.78
C ARG A 271 -9.44 -11.78 40.43
N HIS A 272 -9.47 -13.05 40.04
CA HIS A 272 -10.73 -13.75 39.84
C HIS A 272 -11.36 -14.06 41.21
N HIS A 273 -12.42 -13.34 41.57
CA HIS A 273 -13.25 -13.70 42.72
C HIS A 273 -14.06 -14.97 42.39
N SER A 274 -13.70 -16.09 43.03
CA SER A 274 -14.49 -17.32 42.99
C SER A 274 -15.75 -17.17 43.84
N HIS A 275 -16.92 -17.34 43.24
CA HIS A 275 -18.16 -17.54 43.99
C HIS A 275 -18.19 -18.95 44.55
N ASP A 276 -18.08 -19.08 45.88
CA ASP A 276 -18.29 -20.35 46.56
C ASP A 276 -19.78 -20.74 46.53
N HIS A 277 -20.04 -21.95 46.04
CA HIS A 277 -21.31 -22.64 46.24
C HIS A 277 -21.01 -24.03 46.81
N GLU A 278 -21.33 -24.25 48.08
CA GLU A 278 -21.13 -25.53 48.74
C GLU A 278 -22.05 -26.62 48.16
N ASN A 279 -21.48 -27.74 47.68
CA ASN A 279 -21.95 -29.05 48.15
C ASN A 279 -21.00 -30.25 47.89
N SER A 280 -21.02 -31.17 48.87
CA SER A 280 -20.68 -32.61 48.83
C SER A 280 -19.47 -33.15 48.02
N HIS A 281 -18.34 -33.30 48.72
CA HIS A 281 -17.63 -34.59 48.92
C HIS A 281 -17.33 -35.50 47.70
N SER A 282 -16.09 -35.44 47.18
CA SER A 282 -15.38 -36.60 46.64
C SER A 282 -13.85 -36.39 46.69
N HIS A 283 -13.10 -37.48 46.55
CA HIS A 283 -11.67 -37.65 46.80
C HIS A 283 -10.71 -36.48 46.46
N SER A 284 -9.80 -36.20 47.40
CA SER A 284 -8.75 -35.19 47.33
C SER A 284 -7.71 -35.43 46.24
N LEU A 285 -7.99 -34.95 45.03
CA LEU A 285 -6.97 -34.31 44.21
C LEU A 285 -7.04 -32.81 44.52
N HIS A 286 -5.95 -32.22 45.03
CA HIS A 286 -5.90 -30.78 45.23
C HIS A 286 -6.07 -30.09 43.87
N ARG A 287 -7.18 -29.36 43.72
CA ARG A 287 -7.37 -28.39 42.64
C ARG A 287 -6.24 -27.37 42.79
N ARG A 288 -5.23 -27.42 41.91
CA ARG A 288 -4.14 -26.43 41.93
C ARG A 288 -4.79 -25.06 41.79
N SER A 289 -4.55 -24.18 42.75
CA SER A 289 -4.99 -22.80 42.65
C SER A 289 -4.31 -22.16 41.44
N THR A 290 -5.06 -21.41 40.65
CA THR A 290 -4.44 -20.54 39.63
C THR A 290 -3.56 -19.52 40.35
N CYS A 291 -2.30 -19.39 39.94
CA CYS A 291 -1.44 -18.36 40.51
C CYS A 291 -1.90 -16.95 40.07
N SER A 292 -1.58 -15.91 40.84
CA SER A 292 -1.41 -14.60 40.22
C SER A 292 -0.20 -14.65 39.29
N TYR A 293 -0.21 -13.88 38.21
CA TYR A 293 0.84 -13.94 37.18
C TYR A 293 1.19 -12.56 36.62
N VAL A 294 2.37 -12.47 36.01
CA VAL A 294 2.93 -11.32 35.28
C VAL A 294 3.34 -11.80 33.88
N GLN A 295 3.32 -10.90 32.90
CA GLN A 295 3.75 -11.16 31.52
C GLN A 295 5.16 -10.60 31.27
N VAL A 296 5.97 -11.30 30.49
CA VAL A 296 7.33 -10.93 30.11
C VAL A 296 7.32 -9.91 28.95
N PHE A 297 8.04 -8.80 29.10
CA PHE A 297 8.32 -7.84 28.03
C PHE A 297 9.80 -7.89 27.62
N GLY A 298 10.17 -7.21 26.52
CA GLY A 298 11.56 -7.10 26.08
C GLY A 298 12.46 -6.58 27.21
N GLY A 299 13.60 -7.24 27.45
CA GLY A 299 14.55 -6.89 28.50
C GLY A 299 14.19 -7.33 29.92
N ASP A 300 13.00 -7.92 30.15
CA ASP A 300 12.65 -8.41 31.49
C ASP A 300 13.53 -9.59 31.95
N THR A 301 13.78 -9.63 33.26
CA THR A 301 14.54 -10.67 33.93
C THR A 301 13.74 -11.22 35.11
N CYS A 302 14.12 -12.39 35.62
CA CYS A 302 13.53 -12.94 36.85
C CYS A 302 13.60 -11.94 38.02
N THR A 303 14.62 -11.07 38.06
CA THR A 303 14.77 -10.05 39.10
C THR A 303 13.82 -8.86 38.91
N THR A 304 13.63 -8.36 37.68
CA THR A 304 12.68 -7.25 37.42
C THR A 304 11.23 -7.70 37.66
N LEU A 305 10.90 -8.91 37.22
CA LEU A 305 9.56 -9.48 37.38
C LEU A 305 9.24 -9.88 38.83
N ALA A 306 10.19 -10.43 39.60
CA ALA A 306 10.00 -10.67 41.04
C ALA A 306 9.71 -9.37 41.79
N ALA A 307 10.44 -8.29 41.47
CA ALA A 307 10.20 -6.98 42.04
C ALA A 307 8.84 -6.37 41.62
N GLU A 308 8.37 -6.61 40.39
CA GLU A 308 7.03 -6.21 39.95
C GLU A 308 5.92 -7.01 40.65
N CYS A 309 6.12 -8.32 40.85
CA CYS A 309 5.24 -9.16 41.67
C CYS A 309 5.22 -8.77 43.17
N GLY A 310 6.19 -7.97 43.63
CA GLY A 310 6.32 -7.56 45.03
C GLY A 310 6.83 -8.67 45.96
N ILE A 311 7.57 -9.65 45.43
CA ILE A 311 8.11 -10.80 46.17
C ILE A 311 9.64 -10.89 46.01
N THR A 312 10.29 -11.75 46.78
CA THR A 312 11.73 -12.00 46.62
C THR A 312 12.01 -12.84 45.37
N LEU A 313 13.22 -12.70 44.81
CA LEU A 313 13.67 -13.53 43.68
C LEU A 313 13.58 -15.03 44.00
N ALA A 314 13.91 -15.44 45.23
CA ALA A 314 13.84 -16.83 45.66
C ALA A 314 12.39 -17.38 45.65
N GLU A 315 11.40 -16.59 46.08
CA GLU A 315 9.98 -16.97 45.98
C GLU A 315 9.52 -17.04 44.51
N PHE A 316 9.98 -16.11 43.67
CA PHE A 316 9.65 -16.11 42.24
C PHE A 316 10.27 -17.31 41.50
N GLU A 317 11.50 -17.70 41.82
CA GLU A 317 12.16 -18.90 41.31
C GLU A 317 11.54 -20.20 41.85
N GLU A 318 11.02 -20.21 43.08
CA GLU A 318 10.25 -21.34 43.64
C GLU A 318 8.94 -21.56 42.86
N TYR A 319 8.19 -20.48 42.56
CA TYR A 319 6.97 -20.57 41.75
C TYR A 319 7.27 -20.88 40.28
N ASN A 320 8.40 -20.40 39.77
CA ASN A 320 8.81 -20.51 38.37
C ASN A 320 10.15 -21.23 38.25
N THR A 321 10.15 -22.54 38.50
CA THR A 321 11.34 -23.41 38.34
C THR A 321 11.98 -23.39 36.94
N ALA A 322 11.32 -22.78 35.95
CA ALA A 322 11.81 -22.53 34.60
C ALA A 322 12.19 -21.05 34.33
N CYS A 323 12.42 -20.22 35.36
CA CYS A 323 12.91 -18.86 35.18
C CYS A 323 14.41 -18.84 34.83
N SER A 324 14.73 -19.30 33.63
CA SER A 324 16.08 -19.26 33.05
C SER A 324 16.10 -18.21 31.94
N SER A 325 16.90 -17.16 32.12
CA SER A 325 17.13 -16.14 31.08
C SER A 325 17.82 -16.76 29.84
N PRO A 326 17.48 -16.35 28.59
CA PRO A 326 16.49 -15.32 28.23
C PRO A 326 15.04 -15.77 28.43
N LEU A 327 14.19 -14.86 28.89
CA LEU A 327 12.75 -15.09 29.00
C LEU A 327 12.09 -14.79 27.64
N ALA A 328 11.07 -15.57 27.26
CA ALA A 328 10.34 -15.33 26.02
C ALA A 328 9.34 -14.17 26.20
N VAL A 329 9.39 -13.15 25.34
CA VAL A 329 8.40 -12.06 25.32
C VAL A 329 6.99 -12.66 25.15
N GLY A 330 6.00 -12.10 25.83
CA GLY A 330 4.62 -12.60 25.83
C GLY A 330 4.35 -13.73 26.83
N GLN A 331 5.37 -14.47 27.28
CA GLN A 331 5.24 -15.54 28.27
C GLN A 331 4.65 -15.03 29.60
N TYR A 332 3.81 -15.84 30.24
CA TYR A 332 3.37 -15.60 31.62
C TYR A 332 4.21 -16.36 32.65
N LEU A 333 4.42 -15.75 33.82
CA LEU A 333 5.11 -16.31 34.99
C LEU A 333 4.31 -16.04 36.27
N CYS A 334 4.34 -16.97 37.22
CA CYS A 334 3.57 -16.88 38.47
C CYS A 334 4.19 -15.91 39.51
N CYS A 335 3.39 -14.97 40.00
CA CYS A 335 3.68 -14.15 41.19
C CYS A 335 3.25 -14.81 42.52
N SER A 336 2.58 -15.96 42.49
CA SER A 336 2.18 -16.72 43.69
C SER A 336 2.27 -18.23 43.47
N SER A 337 2.20 -19.01 44.56
CA SER A 337 2.04 -20.46 44.46
C SER A 337 0.79 -20.84 43.65
N GLY A 338 0.91 -21.82 42.76
CA GLY A 338 -0.20 -22.28 41.92
C GLY A 338 0.28 -22.87 40.60
N SER A 339 -0.58 -22.80 39.59
CA SER A 339 -0.20 -22.97 38.18
C SER A 339 -0.85 -21.89 37.32
N LEU A 340 -0.24 -21.58 36.17
CA LEU A 340 -0.86 -20.75 35.15
C LEU A 340 -2.15 -21.43 34.62
N PRO A 341 -3.14 -20.65 34.14
CA PRO A 341 -4.20 -21.20 33.31
C PRO A 341 -3.65 -21.59 31.93
N ASP A 342 -4.43 -22.36 31.18
CA ASP A 342 -4.24 -22.53 29.74
C ASP A 342 -4.81 -21.29 29.04
N PHE A 343 -3.99 -20.60 28.25
CA PHE A 343 -4.38 -19.39 27.51
C PHE A 343 -4.76 -19.70 26.04
N SER A 344 -4.75 -20.97 25.63
CA SER A 344 -5.06 -21.35 24.25
C SER A 344 -6.52 -21.03 23.87
N PRO A 345 -6.75 -20.29 22.77
CA PRO A 345 -8.09 -19.91 22.38
C PRO A 345 -8.79 -21.07 21.64
N SER A 346 -10.11 -21.11 21.74
CA SER A 346 -10.94 -22.04 20.96
C SER A 346 -11.55 -21.36 19.73
N ALA A 347 -11.93 -22.18 18.74
CA ALA A 347 -12.74 -21.72 17.60
C ALA A 347 -14.04 -21.06 18.07
N TYR A 348 -14.55 -20.11 17.30
CA TYR A 348 -15.88 -19.56 17.51
C TYR A 348 -16.97 -20.61 17.20
N ALA A 349 -18.16 -20.43 17.78
CA ALA A 349 -19.27 -21.38 17.65
C ALA A 349 -19.80 -21.57 16.21
N ASN A 350 -19.44 -20.69 15.28
CA ASN A 350 -19.74 -20.80 13.85
C ASN A 350 -18.71 -21.64 13.07
N GLY A 351 -17.63 -22.10 13.70
CA GLY A 351 -16.54 -22.87 13.09
C GLY A 351 -15.36 -22.05 12.56
N THR A 352 -15.45 -20.72 12.54
CA THR A 352 -14.28 -19.85 12.28
C THR A 352 -13.26 -20.03 13.40
N CYS A 353 -11.97 -20.03 13.05
CA CYS A 353 -10.89 -20.04 14.04
C CYS A 353 -10.97 -18.82 14.97
N TYR A 354 -10.22 -18.82 16.08
CA TYR A 354 -10.02 -17.59 16.85
C TYR A 354 -9.23 -16.60 15.99
N THR A 355 -9.90 -15.52 15.57
CA THR A 355 -9.32 -14.49 14.72
C THR A 355 -8.48 -13.53 15.54
N TYR A 356 -7.24 -13.33 15.12
CA TYR A 356 -6.34 -12.31 15.64
C TYR A 356 -5.93 -11.37 14.51
N ASN A 357 -5.89 -10.07 14.79
CA ASN A 357 -5.47 -9.05 13.83
C ASN A 357 -4.06 -8.59 14.18
N VAL A 358 -3.10 -8.84 13.28
CA VAL A 358 -1.68 -8.58 13.51
C VAL A 358 -1.41 -7.08 13.64
N GLY A 359 -0.86 -6.68 14.78
CA GLY A 359 -0.31 -5.36 15.05
C GLY A 359 1.17 -5.25 14.65
N SER A 360 1.64 -4.02 14.45
CA SER A 360 2.99 -3.71 13.97
C SER A 360 4.13 -4.12 14.90
N GLY A 361 3.85 -4.37 16.19
CA GLY A 361 4.83 -4.85 17.17
C GLY A 361 4.88 -6.38 17.34
N ASP A 362 4.05 -7.12 16.60
CA ASP A 362 3.86 -8.55 16.89
C ASP A 362 4.99 -9.43 16.33
N THR A 363 5.19 -10.57 16.98
CA THR A 363 5.94 -11.70 16.44
C THR A 363 5.18 -12.99 16.75
N CYS A 364 5.25 -13.99 15.86
CA CYS A 364 4.66 -15.29 16.15
C CYS A 364 5.21 -15.92 17.44
N SER A 365 6.48 -15.67 17.79
CA SER A 365 7.07 -16.12 19.05
C SER A 365 6.40 -15.52 20.28
N ALA A 366 6.10 -14.21 20.26
CA ALA A 366 5.43 -13.54 21.37
C ALA A 366 3.97 -14.00 21.49
N LEU A 367 3.26 -14.08 20.36
CA LEU A 367 1.88 -14.57 20.31
C LEU A 367 1.78 -16.05 20.73
N ALA A 368 2.74 -16.90 20.33
CA ALA A 368 2.81 -18.28 20.79
C ALA A 368 2.97 -18.36 22.32
N ALA A 369 3.88 -17.58 22.90
CA ALA A 369 4.11 -17.55 24.34
C ALA A 369 2.92 -16.99 25.14
N GLU A 370 2.23 -15.96 24.61
CA GLU A 370 1.03 -15.38 25.22
C GLU A 370 -0.16 -16.34 25.19
N TYR A 371 -0.45 -16.93 24.03
CA TYR A 371 -1.62 -17.78 23.84
C TYR A 371 -1.38 -19.26 24.18
N SER A 372 -0.27 -19.62 24.83
CA SER A 372 0.07 -21.02 25.17
C SER A 372 0.13 -21.96 23.95
N LEU A 373 0.62 -21.45 22.82
CA LEU A 373 0.79 -22.17 21.55
C LEU A 373 2.27 -22.36 21.23
N THR A 374 2.54 -23.07 20.13
CA THR A 374 3.84 -23.08 19.45
C THR A 374 3.78 -22.31 18.12
N VAL A 375 4.93 -21.86 17.63
CA VAL A 375 5.05 -21.24 16.29
C VAL A 375 4.61 -22.20 15.18
N ASP A 376 4.87 -23.50 15.35
CA ASP A 376 4.43 -24.56 14.42
C ASP A 376 2.89 -24.70 14.39
N GLU A 377 2.22 -24.54 15.53
CA GLU A 377 0.75 -24.51 15.59
C GLU A 377 0.18 -23.27 14.90
N ILE A 378 0.76 -22.08 15.13
CA ILE A 378 0.33 -20.85 14.44
C ILE A 378 0.50 -20.99 12.92
N ASN A 379 1.65 -21.48 12.44
CA ASN A 379 1.84 -21.80 11.03
C ASN A 379 0.78 -22.83 10.53
N GLY A 380 0.57 -23.90 11.29
CA GLY A 380 -0.38 -24.97 10.96
C GLY A 380 -1.82 -24.49 10.82
N PHE A 381 -2.28 -23.57 11.68
CA PHE A 381 -3.62 -22.99 11.62
C PHE A 381 -3.83 -22.07 10.40
N ASN A 382 -2.75 -21.53 9.81
CA ASN A 382 -2.83 -20.47 8.80
C ASN A 382 -2.45 -20.88 7.38
N ASN A 383 -2.17 -22.16 7.11
CA ASN A 383 -1.86 -22.67 5.76
C ASN A 383 -2.88 -22.30 4.66
N ASN A 384 -4.14 -22.00 5.02
CA ASN A 384 -5.19 -21.57 4.09
C ASN A 384 -5.70 -20.14 4.36
N THR A 385 -5.01 -19.38 5.22
CA THR A 385 -5.37 -18.00 5.57
C THR A 385 -4.90 -17.05 4.48
N TRP A 386 -5.77 -16.10 4.09
CA TRP A 386 -5.45 -15.12 3.06
C TRP A 386 -4.25 -14.25 3.46
N GLY A 387 -3.28 -14.10 2.55
CA GLY A 387 -2.06 -13.32 2.74
C GLY A 387 -1.03 -13.98 3.67
N TRP A 388 -1.17 -15.26 4.04
CA TRP A 388 -0.26 -15.90 5.00
C TRP A 388 1.09 -16.31 4.40
N TYR A 389 2.14 -15.57 4.75
CA TYR A 389 3.51 -15.87 4.32
C TYR A 389 4.27 -16.82 5.26
N GLY A 390 3.75 -17.05 6.47
CA GLY A 390 4.43 -17.77 7.54
C GLY A 390 5.02 -16.85 8.60
N CYS A 391 5.36 -17.43 9.75
CA CYS A 391 5.80 -16.69 10.92
C CYS A 391 7.14 -15.93 10.79
N ASP A 392 7.98 -16.29 9.81
CA ASP A 392 9.23 -15.59 9.51
C ASP A 392 9.00 -14.29 8.68
N ASP A 393 7.77 -14.05 8.22
CA ASP A 393 7.41 -13.00 7.27
C ASP A 393 5.97 -12.48 7.54
N LEU A 394 5.65 -12.36 8.84
CA LEU A 394 4.36 -11.91 9.37
C LEU A 394 4.03 -10.49 8.86
N GLN A 395 2.76 -10.22 8.53
CA GLN A 395 2.34 -8.96 7.90
C GLN A 395 1.38 -8.14 8.78
N ALA A 396 1.65 -6.84 8.91
CA ALA A 396 0.82 -5.91 9.67
C ALA A 396 -0.58 -5.81 9.06
N GLY A 397 -1.61 -5.75 9.91
CA GLY A 397 -3.01 -5.66 9.48
C GLY A 397 -3.55 -6.91 8.79
N GLN A 398 -2.86 -8.05 8.92
CA GLN A 398 -3.40 -9.35 8.53
C GLN A 398 -4.38 -9.88 9.60
N ALA A 399 -5.51 -10.47 9.17
CA ALA A 399 -6.32 -11.34 10.03
C ALA A 399 -5.81 -12.79 9.92
N MET A 400 -5.50 -13.41 11.06
CA MET A 400 -4.96 -14.76 11.15
C MET A 400 -5.65 -15.60 12.23
N CYS A 401 -5.40 -16.90 12.22
CA CYS A 401 -5.91 -17.88 13.18
C CYS A 401 -4.91 -18.13 14.32
N LEU A 402 -5.39 -18.11 15.57
CA LEU A 402 -4.67 -18.65 16.74
C LEU A 402 -5.27 -19.96 17.26
N SER A 403 -6.18 -20.57 16.50
CA SER A 403 -6.72 -21.90 16.80
C SER A 403 -7.18 -22.62 15.54
N ASN A 404 -7.51 -23.91 15.64
CA ASN A 404 -8.14 -24.65 14.54
C ASN A 404 -9.50 -24.02 14.16
N GLY A 405 -9.83 -24.01 12.87
CA GLY A 405 -11.13 -23.58 12.37
C GLY A 405 -11.05 -23.14 10.91
N THR A 406 -12.14 -22.61 10.36
CA THR A 406 -12.12 -21.95 9.05
C THR A 406 -11.38 -20.61 9.16
N ALA A 407 -10.55 -20.29 8.17
CA ALA A 407 -9.84 -19.02 8.08
C ALA A 407 -10.80 -17.81 8.11
N PRO A 408 -10.38 -16.65 8.67
CA PRO A 408 -11.18 -15.44 8.64
C PRO A 408 -11.25 -14.86 7.22
N TYR A 409 -12.23 -13.99 6.96
CA TYR A 409 -12.17 -13.10 5.80
C TYR A 409 -10.98 -12.14 5.95
N PRO A 410 -10.30 -11.78 4.85
CA PRO A 410 -9.20 -10.81 4.91
C PRO A 410 -9.71 -9.42 5.30
N LEU A 411 -8.86 -8.63 5.96
CA LEU A 411 -9.17 -7.24 6.29
C LEU A 411 -9.04 -6.37 5.04
N ALA A 412 -9.86 -5.31 4.98
CA ALA A 412 -9.86 -4.39 3.86
C ALA A 412 -8.54 -3.62 3.77
N ILE A 413 -8.07 -3.37 2.54
CA ILE A 413 -6.97 -2.46 2.22
C ILE A 413 -7.63 -1.18 1.68
N ALA A 414 -7.34 -0.02 2.28
CA ALA A 414 -8.05 1.22 2.00
C ALA A 414 -8.05 1.63 0.52
N ASN A 415 -6.99 1.28 -0.21
CA ASN A 415 -6.78 1.58 -1.63
C ASN A 415 -6.94 0.37 -2.57
N ALA A 416 -7.43 -0.77 -2.09
CA ALA A 416 -7.75 -1.90 -2.97
C ALA A 416 -8.97 -1.54 -3.83
N VAL A 417 -8.83 -1.74 -5.14
CA VAL A 417 -9.88 -1.55 -6.16
C VAL A 417 -10.39 -2.87 -6.74
N CYS A 418 -9.71 -3.98 -6.46
CA CYS A 418 -10.13 -5.32 -6.84
C CYS A 418 -9.86 -6.38 -5.75
N GLY A 419 -10.44 -7.57 -5.93
CA GLY A 419 -10.26 -8.71 -5.03
C GLY A 419 -11.07 -8.59 -3.73
N PRO A 420 -10.82 -9.46 -2.74
CA PRO A 420 -11.65 -9.52 -1.53
C PRO A 420 -11.36 -8.42 -0.51
N GLN A 421 -10.27 -7.66 -0.69
CA GLN A 421 -9.83 -6.63 0.26
C GLN A 421 -10.34 -5.23 -0.09
N VAL A 422 -11.19 -5.07 -1.11
CA VAL A 422 -11.88 -3.79 -1.39
C VAL A 422 -12.76 -3.42 -0.18
N PRO A 423 -12.70 -2.17 0.32
CA PRO A 423 -13.53 -1.72 1.44
C PRO A 423 -15.03 -1.94 1.19
N GLY A 424 -15.71 -2.62 2.12
CA GLY A 424 -17.14 -2.95 2.00
C GLY A 424 -17.48 -4.19 1.17
N THR A 425 -16.48 -5.01 0.80
CA THR A 425 -16.69 -6.28 0.07
C THR A 425 -17.75 -7.18 0.72
N ASN A 426 -18.66 -7.69 -0.10
CA ASN A 426 -19.72 -8.61 0.32
C ASN A 426 -19.35 -10.07 0.02
N PHE A 427 -19.00 -10.83 1.07
CA PHE A 427 -18.66 -12.26 0.98
C PHE A 427 -19.87 -13.21 0.89
N THR A 428 -21.11 -12.69 0.85
CA THR A 428 -22.33 -13.52 0.84
C THR A 428 -22.36 -14.46 -0.37
N GLY A 429 -22.40 -15.77 -0.11
CA GLY A 429 -22.49 -16.79 -1.16
C GLY A 429 -21.15 -17.24 -1.75
N THR A 430 -20.02 -16.86 -1.13
CA THR A 430 -18.68 -17.38 -1.46
C THR A 430 -18.29 -18.54 -0.55
N ASP A 431 -17.54 -19.52 -1.08
CA ASP A 431 -17.02 -20.67 -0.33
C ASP A 431 -15.49 -20.81 -0.49
N GLY A 432 -14.76 -19.97 0.24
CA GLY A 432 -13.30 -19.99 0.33
C GLY A 432 -12.57 -19.13 -0.70
N ALA A 433 -11.24 -19.20 -0.66
CA ALA A 433 -10.37 -18.19 -1.24
C ALA A 433 -10.43 -18.04 -2.77
N ALA A 434 -10.79 -19.11 -3.51
CA ALA A 434 -10.94 -19.03 -4.95
C ALA A 434 -12.12 -18.12 -5.36
N ASP A 435 -13.24 -18.22 -4.65
CA ASP A 435 -14.40 -17.34 -4.83
C ASP A 435 -14.08 -15.91 -4.36
N TRP A 436 -13.34 -15.78 -3.26
CA TRP A 436 -12.92 -14.49 -2.70
C TRP A 436 -12.05 -13.70 -3.69
N ALA A 437 -11.13 -14.36 -4.38
CA ALA A 437 -10.28 -13.73 -5.38
C ALA A 437 -11.06 -13.12 -6.56
N ALA A 438 -12.19 -13.72 -6.93
CA ALA A 438 -13.06 -13.26 -8.02
C ALA A 438 -13.99 -12.10 -7.63
N LEU A 439 -14.02 -11.69 -6.35
CA LEU A 439 -14.79 -10.53 -5.90
C LEU A 439 -14.17 -9.24 -6.45
N ASN A 440 -15.03 -8.26 -6.77
CA ASN A 440 -14.63 -6.95 -7.29
C ASN A 440 -13.63 -7.07 -8.47
N PRO A 441 -14.03 -7.63 -9.62
CA PRO A 441 -13.12 -7.85 -10.75
C PRO A 441 -12.65 -6.53 -11.35
N CYS A 442 -11.41 -6.51 -11.84
CA CYS A 442 -10.86 -5.35 -12.55
C CYS A 442 -11.63 -5.03 -13.84
N PRO A 443 -11.79 -3.74 -14.19
CA PRO A 443 -12.23 -3.32 -15.51
C PRO A 443 -11.46 -4.02 -16.64
N LEU A 444 -12.12 -4.19 -17.79
CA LEU A 444 -11.57 -4.82 -19.00
C LEU A 444 -11.15 -6.29 -18.86
N ASN A 445 -11.43 -6.94 -17.71
CA ASN A 445 -10.76 -8.19 -17.33
C ASN A 445 -9.23 -8.01 -17.35
N ALA A 446 -8.74 -6.98 -16.66
CA ALA A 446 -7.34 -6.88 -16.27
C ALA A 446 -7.04 -7.83 -15.09
N CYS A 447 -5.75 -8.09 -14.85
CA CYS A 447 -5.28 -8.88 -13.72
C CYS A 447 -5.45 -8.08 -12.42
N CYS A 448 -5.84 -8.76 -11.35
CA CYS A 448 -5.87 -8.21 -10.00
C CYS A 448 -4.67 -8.75 -9.21
N ASP A 449 -3.83 -7.88 -8.65
CA ASP A 449 -2.67 -8.25 -7.85
C ASP A 449 -3.01 -8.54 -6.37
N ILE A 450 -2.04 -8.97 -5.57
CA ILE A 450 -2.27 -9.28 -4.14
C ILE A 450 -2.60 -8.05 -3.28
N TRP A 451 -2.31 -6.84 -3.76
CA TRP A 451 -2.59 -5.57 -3.08
C TRP A 451 -3.98 -5.01 -3.44
N GLY A 452 -4.70 -5.69 -4.33
CA GLY A 452 -5.98 -5.23 -4.87
C GLY A 452 -5.81 -4.13 -5.91
N GLU A 453 -4.67 -4.03 -6.58
CA GLU A 453 -4.45 -3.13 -7.72
C GLU A 453 -4.68 -3.84 -9.06
N CYS A 454 -5.20 -3.10 -10.05
CA CYS A 454 -5.51 -3.62 -11.38
C CYS A 454 -4.45 -3.25 -12.42
N GLY A 455 -4.01 -4.23 -13.21
CA GLY A 455 -3.10 -3.99 -14.34
C GLY A 455 -3.09 -5.12 -15.37
N ALA A 456 -2.41 -4.88 -16.49
CA ALA A 456 -2.31 -5.81 -17.62
C ALA A 456 -0.86 -6.14 -18.02
N THR A 457 0.11 -5.82 -17.13
CA THR A 457 1.53 -6.14 -17.32
C THR A 457 1.91 -7.35 -16.46
N PRO A 458 3.03 -8.03 -16.74
CA PRO A 458 3.51 -9.16 -15.92
C PRO A 458 3.59 -8.86 -14.41
N ASP A 459 3.83 -7.60 -14.03
CA ASP A 459 3.89 -7.14 -12.64
C ASP A 459 2.58 -7.35 -11.85
N TYR A 460 1.43 -7.40 -12.54
CA TYR A 460 0.09 -7.60 -11.98
C TYR A 460 -0.52 -8.97 -12.31
N CYS A 461 0.11 -9.72 -13.21
CA CYS A 461 -0.49 -10.91 -13.86
C CYS A 461 0.24 -12.22 -13.52
N ASN A 462 1.21 -12.20 -12.62
CA ASN A 462 2.01 -13.36 -12.22
C ASN A 462 1.27 -14.22 -11.18
N ASP A 463 0.73 -15.38 -11.58
CA ASP A 463 -0.04 -16.30 -10.74
C ASP A 463 0.81 -17.16 -9.78
N THR A 464 2.13 -16.95 -9.72
CA THR A 464 2.99 -17.67 -8.79
C THR A 464 2.67 -17.27 -7.34
N LEU A 465 2.29 -18.24 -6.51
CA LEU A 465 2.09 -18.07 -5.06
C LEU A 465 3.42 -18.04 -4.29
N ALA A 466 3.38 -17.55 -3.05
CA ALA A 466 4.53 -17.64 -2.14
C ALA A 466 4.84 -19.10 -1.73
N ALA A 467 6.00 -19.31 -1.10
CA ALA A 467 6.44 -20.62 -0.63
C ALA A 467 5.50 -21.26 0.42
N SER A 468 4.69 -20.47 1.11
CA SER A 468 3.64 -20.96 2.02
C SER A 468 2.48 -21.65 1.29
N GLY A 469 2.27 -21.37 0.00
CA GLY A 469 1.14 -21.85 -0.79
C GLY A 469 -0.22 -21.27 -0.40
N ALA A 470 -0.27 -20.33 0.55
CA ALA A 470 -1.50 -19.72 1.02
C ALA A 470 -2.10 -18.76 -0.03
N PRO A 471 -3.43 -18.61 -0.08
CA PRO A 471 -4.09 -17.72 -1.05
C PRO A 471 -3.77 -16.24 -0.78
N GLY A 472 -3.80 -15.40 -1.82
CA GLY A 472 -3.50 -13.97 -1.69
C GLY A 472 -2.02 -13.68 -1.39
N THR A 473 -1.10 -14.55 -1.83
CA THR A 473 0.35 -14.41 -1.60
C THR A 473 1.13 -14.41 -2.91
N ALA A 474 2.33 -13.82 -2.89
CA ALA A 474 3.28 -13.86 -4.01
C ALA A 474 4.74 -14.03 -3.53
N PRO A 475 5.66 -14.54 -4.38
CA PRO A 475 7.10 -14.51 -4.11
C PRO A 475 7.59 -13.11 -3.75
N ALA A 476 8.69 -13.03 -2.98
CA ALA A 476 9.36 -11.77 -2.70
C ALA A 476 9.73 -11.05 -4.01
N GLY A 477 9.56 -9.72 -4.05
CA GLY A 477 9.75 -8.89 -5.24
C GLY A 477 8.64 -8.97 -6.31
N SER A 478 7.57 -9.75 -6.09
CA SER A 478 6.40 -9.82 -6.98
C SER A 478 5.16 -9.23 -6.31
N ASN A 479 4.31 -8.51 -7.06
CA ASN A 479 2.95 -8.19 -6.60
C ASN A 479 1.97 -9.35 -6.86
N GLY A 480 2.40 -10.39 -7.58
CA GLY A 480 1.60 -11.56 -7.90
C GLY A 480 0.33 -11.26 -8.69
N CYS A 481 -0.61 -12.18 -8.61
CA CYS A 481 -1.93 -12.08 -9.19
C CYS A 481 -2.87 -13.05 -8.45
N ILE A 482 -4.04 -12.55 -8.06
CA ILE A 482 -5.09 -13.34 -7.41
C ILE A 482 -6.22 -13.71 -8.37
N PHE A 483 -6.47 -12.91 -9.40
CA PHE A 483 -7.57 -13.13 -10.33
C PHE A 483 -7.29 -12.64 -11.75
N ASN A 484 -7.80 -13.39 -12.73
CA ASN A 484 -7.64 -13.15 -14.17
C ASN A 484 -6.15 -12.99 -14.56
N CYS A 485 -5.35 -13.99 -14.23
CA CYS A 485 -3.90 -13.96 -14.35
C CYS A 485 -3.39 -14.46 -15.70
N GLY A 486 -2.10 -14.22 -15.96
CA GLY A 486 -1.44 -14.50 -17.23
C GLY A 486 -1.47 -13.31 -18.21
N THR A 487 -0.58 -13.35 -19.20
CA THR A 487 -0.46 -12.31 -20.26
C THR A 487 -0.57 -12.89 -21.67
N ASP A 488 -1.01 -14.15 -21.79
CA ASP A 488 -1.15 -14.86 -23.06
C ASP A 488 -2.33 -14.31 -23.89
N ILE A 489 -2.12 -14.18 -25.20
CA ILE A 489 -3.17 -13.78 -26.14
C ILE A 489 -4.06 -14.98 -26.45
N VAL A 490 -5.12 -15.15 -25.66
CA VAL A 490 -6.02 -16.33 -25.72
C VAL A 490 -7.08 -16.30 -26.84
N ASN A 491 -7.32 -15.16 -27.49
CA ASN A 491 -8.49 -14.94 -28.34
C ASN A 491 -8.32 -15.26 -29.84
N ASN A 492 -7.09 -15.41 -30.35
CA ASN A 492 -6.81 -15.50 -31.79
C ASN A 492 -6.09 -16.80 -32.21
N ALA A 493 -6.70 -17.95 -31.89
CA ALA A 493 -6.22 -19.26 -32.37
C ALA A 493 -6.31 -19.44 -33.90
N THR A 494 -7.10 -18.61 -34.60
CA THR A 494 -7.23 -18.61 -36.08
C THR A 494 -7.18 -17.17 -36.59
N ALA A 495 -6.36 -16.91 -37.62
CA ALA A 495 -6.28 -15.60 -38.26
C ALA A 495 -7.57 -15.26 -39.04
N PRO A 496 -7.92 -13.96 -39.18
CA PRO A 496 -9.05 -13.54 -40.00
C PRO A 496 -8.82 -13.87 -41.48
N ALA A 497 -9.91 -14.05 -42.24
CA ALA A 497 -9.86 -14.37 -43.67
C ALA A 497 -9.23 -13.26 -44.54
N SER A 498 -9.22 -12.02 -44.04
CA SER A 498 -8.61 -10.84 -44.67
C SER A 498 -8.27 -9.81 -43.60
N TYR A 499 -7.25 -8.99 -43.84
CA TYR A 499 -6.88 -7.85 -43.00
C TYR A 499 -7.32 -6.54 -43.63
N ALA A 500 -7.74 -5.58 -42.80
CA ALA A 500 -7.86 -4.19 -43.21
C ALA A 500 -6.48 -3.49 -43.12
N ALA A 501 -6.17 -2.67 -44.12
CA ALA A 501 -5.09 -1.70 -44.06
C ALA A 501 -5.72 -0.31 -43.96
N VAL A 502 -5.63 0.32 -42.79
CA VAL A 502 -6.24 1.61 -42.49
C VAL A 502 -5.16 2.69 -42.51
N GLY A 503 -5.40 3.79 -43.22
CA GLY A 503 -4.50 4.95 -43.26
C GLY A 503 -5.22 6.22 -42.84
N TYR A 504 -4.68 6.94 -41.85
CA TYR A 504 -5.15 8.28 -41.51
C TYR A 504 -4.48 9.31 -42.43
N PHE A 505 -5.30 10.11 -43.13
CA PHE A 505 -4.87 11.24 -43.92
C PHE A 505 -5.09 12.53 -43.14
N GLU A 506 -4.00 13.11 -42.66
CA GLU A 506 -3.97 14.39 -41.95
C GLU A 506 -4.34 15.54 -42.91
N ALA A 507 -5.59 15.99 -42.88
CA ALA A 507 -6.14 16.95 -43.83
C ALA A 507 -5.35 18.27 -43.86
N TYR A 508 -5.03 18.79 -42.67
CA TYR A 508 -4.27 20.02 -42.46
C TYR A 508 -2.76 19.90 -42.75
N ASN A 509 -2.28 18.79 -43.30
CA ASN A 509 -0.87 18.64 -43.69
C ASN A 509 -0.43 19.70 -44.71
N VAL A 510 -1.36 20.24 -45.52
CA VAL A 510 -1.09 21.28 -46.52
C VAL A 510 -0.65 22.62 -45.93
N ASP A 511 -0.94 22.87 -44.65
CA ASP A 511 -0.46 24.05 -43.93
C ASP A 511 1.07 23.97 -43.63
N ARG A 512 1.69 22.80 -43.85
CA ARG A 512 3.14 22.62 -43.75
C ARG A 512 3.85 23.15 -45.00
N SER A 513 4.97 23.82 -44.77
CA SER A 513 5.84 24.36 -45.84
C SER A 513 6.51 23.32 -46.74
N CYS A 514 6.60 22.06 -46.31
CA CYS A 514 7.13 20.93 -47.08
C CYS A 514 6.64 19.59 -46.49
N LEU A 515 6.90 18.49 -47.21
CA LEU A 515 6.41 17.14 -46.87
C LEU A 515 4.88 17.08 -46.70
N ASN A 516 4.17 17.88 -47.48
CA ASN A 516 2.73 17.81 -47.65
C ASN A 516 2.36 16.89 -48.84
N MET A 517 1.10 16.48 -48.88
CA MET A 517 0.51 15.58 -49.86
C MET A 517 -0.99 15.86 -49.98
N ASP A 518 -1.49 16.01 -51.21
CA ASP A 518 -2.93 16.07 -51.48
C ASP A 518 -3.57 14.68 -51.29
N ALA A 519 -4.80 14.62 -50.76
CA ALA A 519 -5.51 13.36 -50.52
C ALA A 519 -5.58 12.46 -51.76
N ILE A 520 -5.77 13.05 -52.95
CA ILE A 520 -5.85 12.34 -54.24
C ILE A 520 -4.54 11.60 -54.62
N SER A 521 -3.43 11.88 -53.94
CA SER A 521 -2.12 11.24 -54.17
C SER A 521 -1.96 9.90 -53.43
N ILE A 522 -2.94 9.49 -52.62
CA ILE A 522 -2.88 8.22 -51.87
C ILE A 522 -2.94 7.02 -52.83
N ASP A 523 -1.97 6.11 -52.70
CA ASP A 523 -1.88 4.90 -53.53
C ASP A 523 -3.00 3.90 -53.16
N PRO A 524 -3.95 3.62 -54.07
CA PRO A 524 -5.09 2.75 -53.80
C PRO A 524 -4.71 1.27 -53.64
N THR A 525 -3.45 0.89 -53.87
CA THR A 525 -2.95 -0.47 -53.64
C THR A 525 -2.45 -0.70 -52.21
N LYS A 526 -2.38 0.35 -51.38
CA LYS A 526 -1.82 0.28 -50.01
C LYS A 526 -2.86 0.15 -48.92
N TYR A 527 -4.03 0.74 -49.10
CA TYR A 527 -5.04 0.88 -48.06
C TYR A 527 -6.39 0.32 -48.52
N THR A 528 -7.08 -0.36 -47.60
CA THR A 528 -8.47 -0.77 -47.79
C THR A 528 -9.44 0.31 -47.28
N HIS A 529 -9.00 1.12 -46.32
CA HIS A 529 -9.75 2.24 -45.73
C HIS A 529 -8.82 3.44 -45.57
N VAL A 530 -9.32 4.64 -45.89
CA VAL A 530 -8.64 5.90 -45.59
C VAL A 530 -9.55 6.78 -44.75
N HIS A 531 -9.00 7.28 -43.65
CA HIS A 531 -9.66 8.10 -42.64
C HIS A 531 -9.24 9.56 -42.86
N PHE A 532 -10.20 10.46 -43.10
CA PHE A 532 -9.94 11.89 -43.24
C PHE A 532 -9.83 12.52 -41.84
N ALA A 533 -8.61 12.89 -41.45
CA ALA A 533 -8.23 13.33 -40.12
C ALA A 533 -7.95 14.84 -40.11
N PHE A 534 -8.86 15.71 -39.69
CA PHE A 534 -10.17 15.42 -39.11
C PHE A 534 -11.25 16.32 -39.71
N GLY A 535 -12.48 15.81 -39.73
CA GLY A 535 -13.66 16.66 -39.72
C GLY A 535 -13.85 17.27 -38.33
N ASN A 536 -14.60 18.36 -38.26
CA ASN A 536 -14.89 19.09 -37.04
C ASN A 536 -16.37 18.96 -36.65
N ILE A 537 -16.65 18.88 -35.35
CA ILE A 537 -17.99 18.96 -34.77
C ILE A 537 -18.07 20.29 -34.01
N THR A 538 -18.97 21.19 -34.43
CA THR A 538 -19.15 22.48 -33.76
C THR A 538 -19.88 22.35 -32.42
N SER A 539 -19.88 23.39 -31.59
CA SER A 539 -20.56 23.41 -30.28
C SER A 539 -22.09 23.28 -30.35
N ASN A 540 -22.70 23.44 -31.53
CA ASN A 540 -24.10 23.11 -31.80
C ASN A 540 -24.26 21.76 -32.56
N PHE A 541 -23.26 20.88 -32.42
CA PHE A 541 -23.18 19.53 -32.99
C PHE A 541 -23.25 19.44 -34.53
N SER A 542 -23.01 20.53 -35.25
CA SER A 542 -23.01 20.53 -36.72
C SER A 542 -21.67 20.05 -37.26
N ILE A 543 -21.69 19.33 -38.38
CA ILE A 543 -20.49 18.77 -39.00
C ILE A 543 -19.87 19.77 -39.98
N SER A 544 -18.55 19.93 -39.92
CA SER A 544 -17.80 20.89 -40.74
C SER A 544 -16.46 20.32 -41.20
N VAL A 545 -16.01 20.74 -42.39
CA VAL A 545 -14.64 20.55 -42.90
C VAL A 545 -13.99 21.91 -43.22
N ALA A 546 -14.42 22.97 -42.53
CA ALA A 546 -13.99 24.34 -42.78
C ALA A 546 -12.47 24.51 -42.66
N GLY A 547 -11.86 25.14 -43.67
CA GLY A 547 -10.41 25.28 -43.81
C GLY A 547 -9.72 24.09 -44.49
N GLN A 548 -10.40 22.96 -44.70
CA GLN A 548 -9.87 21.75 -45.34
C GLN A 548 -10.72 21.28 -46.53
N GLU A 549 -11.55 22.17 -47.08
CA GLU A 549 -12.56 21.86 -48.10
C GLU A 549 -11.93 21.27 -49.37
N GLN A 550 -10.82 21.81 -49.85
CA GLN A 550 -10.13 21.31 -51.04
C GLN A 550 -9.61 19.87 -50.86
N GLN A 551 -9.03 19.58 -49.68
CA GLN A 551 -8.59 18.22 -49.37
C GLN A 551 -9.77 17.26 -49.21
N PHE A 552 -10.91 17.73 -48.70
CA PHE A 552 -12.11 16.91 -48.59
C PHE A 552 -12.72 16.57 -49.97
N GLU A 553 -12.69 17.48 -50.95
CA GLU A 553 -13.06 17.15 -52.34
C GLU A 553 -12.11 16.10 -52.94
N TYR A 554 -10.79 16.28 -52.81
CA TYR A 554 -9.79 15.29 -53.25
C TYR A 554 -9.95 13.92 -52.56
N PHE A 555 -10.33 13.91 -51.28
CA PHE A 555 -10.62 12.70 -50.53
C PHE A 555 -11.88 11.97 -51.05
N LYS A 556 -12.93 12.72 -51.43
CA LYS A 556 -14.14 12.13 -52.04
C LYS A 556 -13.88 11.48 -53.40
N GLU A 557 -12.87 11.96 -54.15
CA GLU A 557 -12.44 11.40 -55.44
C GLU A 557 -11.63 10.09 -55.33
N LEU A 558 -11.25 9.65 -54.12
CA LEU A 558 -10.53 8.38 -53.93
C LEU A 558 -11.33 7.17 -54.41
N VAL A 559 -10.64 6.25 -55.09
CA VAL A 559 -11.21 5.02 -55.66
C VAL A 559 -10.44 3.78 -55.22
N GLY A 560 -11.14 2.65 -55.05
CA GLY A 560 -10.53 1.37 -54.66
C GLY A 560 -10.36 1.13 -53.15
N MET A 561 -10.74 2.10 -52.32
CA MET A 561 -10.70 2.05 -50.85
C MET A 561 -11.97 2.65 -50.26
N LYS A 562 -12.33 2.30 -49.01
CA LYS A 562 -13.41 2.98 -48.28
C LYS A 562 -12.94 4.36 -47.80
N ARG A 563 -13.79 5.38 -47.96
CA ARG A 563 -13.57 6.75 -47.47
C ARG A 563 -14.34 6.97 -46.17
N ILE A 564 -13.61 7.08 -45.06
CA ILE A 564 -14.13 7.26 -43.70
C ILE A 564 -13.84 8.70 -43.23
N ILE A 565 -14.80 9.40 -42.63
CA ILE A 565 -14.56 10.70 -41.98
C ILE A 565 -14.28 10.51 -40.49
N SER A 566 -13.12 10.98 -40.00
CA SER A 566 -12.78 10.93 -38.58
C SER A 566 -13.11 12.25 -37.88
N PHE A 567 -13.70 12.18 -36.69
CA PHE A 567 -13.94 13.33 -35.82
C PHE A 567 -13.14 13.17 -34.52
N GLY A 568 -12.48 14.24 -34.07
CA GLY A 568 -11.76 14.27 -32.79
C GLY A 568 -10.26 14.50 -32.92
N GLY A 569 -9.49 13.59 -32.32
CA GLY A 569 -8.05 13.72 -32.07
C GLY A 569 -7.74 14.51 -30.80
N TRP A 570 -6.47 14.46 -30.39
CA TRP A 570 -5.96 15.03 -29.14
C TRP A 570 -6.37 16.49 -28.90
N ASP A 571 -6.08 17.42 -29.81
CA ASP A 571 -6.38 18.85 -29.58
C ASP A 571 -7.88 19.08 -29.41
N PHE A 572 -8.73 18.52 -30.29
CA PHE A 572 -10.18 18.63 -30.17
C PHE A 572 -10.71 18.07 -28.83
N SER A 573 -10.16 16.95 -28.38
CA SER A 573 -10.62 16.25 -27.17
C SER A 573 -10.12 16.89 -25.86
N THR A 574 -9.02 17.66 -25.92
CA THR A 574 -8.32 18.15 -24.72
C THR A 574 -8.26 19.68 -24.58
N ASN A 575 -8.56 20.42 -25.64
CA ASN A 575 -8.57 21.88 -25.64
C ASN A 575 -9.82 22.45 -24.92
N VAL A 576 -9.62 23.49 -24.11
CA VAL A 576 -10.66 24.13 -23.28
C VAL A 576 -11.87 24.63 -24.06
N ASP A 577 -11.72 24.93 -25.35
CA ASP A 577 -12.81 25.42 -26.21
C ASP A 577 -13.65 24.28 -26.83
N THR A 578 -13.18 23.02 -26.80
CA THR A 578 -13.80 21.89 -27.52
C THR A 578 -14.02 20.60 -26.72
N TYR A 579 -13.32 20.39 -25.60
CA TYR A 579 -13.36 19.13 -24.82
C TYR A 579 -14.77 18.69 -24.37
N MET A 580 -15.70 19.63 -24.19
CA MET A 580 -17.10 19.33 -23.83
C MET A 580 -17.94 18.82 -25.01
N ILE A 581 -17.53 19.03 -26.26
CA ILE A 581 -18.40 18.76 -27.43
C ILE A 581 -18.72 17.27 -27.55
N PHE A 582 -17.75 16.38 -27.33
CA PHE A 582 -18.06 14.94 -27.25
C PHE A 582 -18.88 14.58 -26.01
N ARG A 583 -18.45 15.01 -24.81
CA ARG A 583 -19.12 14.74 -23.53
C ARG A 583 -20.61 15.10 -23.58
N GLU A 584 -20.94 16.30 -24.04
CA GLU A 584 -22.32 16.76 -24.21
C GLU A 584 -23.03 16.11 -25.40
N GLY A 585 -22.32 15.90 -26.51
CA GLY A 585 -22.88 15.37 -27.74
C GLY A 585 -23.33 13.91 -27.64
N VAL A 586 -22.60 13.06 -26.90
CA VAL A 586 -23.01 11.66 -26.67
C VAL A 586 -24.08 11.50 -25.59
N ALA A 587 -24.27 12.51 -24.73
CA ALA A 587 -25.24 12.48 -23.65
C ALA A 587 -26.68 12.41 -24.18
N ALA A 588 -27.56 11.74 -23.44
CA ALA A 588 -28.93 11.44 -23.88
C ALA A 588 -29.77 12.67 -24.29
N ALA A 589 -29.45 13.87 -23.82
CA ALA A 589 -30.13 15.11 -24.21
C ALA A 589 -29.80 15.60 -25.63
N ASN A 590 -28.61 15.29 -26.16
CA ASN A 590 -28.11 15.81 -27.45
C ASN A 590 -27.82 14.70 -28.47
N ARG A 591 -27.72 13.44 -28.04
CA ARG A 591 -27.35 12.27 -28.84
C ARG A 591 -28.04 12.21 -30.20
N ASP A 592 -29.36 12.34 -30.23
CA ASP A 592 -30.14 12.27 -31.47
C ASP A 592 -29.77 13.40 -32.45
N THR A 593 -29.47 14.60 -31.95
CA THR A 593 -29.02 15.73 -32.77
C THR A 593 -27.66 15.43 -33.41
N LEU A 594 -26.70 14.94 -32.62
CA LEU A 594 -25.37 14.59 -33.14
C LEU A 594 -25.44 13.43 -34.14
N VAL A 595 -26.18 12.36 -33.82
CA VAL A 595 -26.40 11.21 -34.73
C VAL A 595 -26.99 11.69 -36.06
N ASN A 596 -28.06 12.48 -36.05
CA ASN A 596 -28.70 12.97 -37.26
C ASN A 596 -27.74 13.81 -38.12
N ASN A 597 -26.95 14.70 -37.52
CA ASN A 597 -25.99 15.55 -38.24
C ASN A 597 -24.84 14.72 -38.86
N VAL A 598 -24.34 13.69 -38.15
CA VAL A 598 -23.36 12.74 -38.71
C VAL A 598 -23.95 11.95 -39.88
N VAL A 599 -25.16 11.40 -39.71
CA VAL A 599 -25.88 10.65 -40.75
C VAL A 599 -26.08 11.49 -42.01
N GLU A 600 -26.54 12.73 -41.86
CA GLU A 600 -26.74 13.67 -42.97
C GLU A 600 -25.42 13.94 -43.70
N PHE A 601 -24.32 14.20 -42.98
CA PHE A 601 -23.02 14.49 -43.57
C PHE A 601 -22.43 13.29 -44.33
N VAL A 602 -22.43 12.09 -43.72
CA VAL A 602 -21.94 10.83 -44.31
C VAL A 602 -22.73 10.49 -45.57
N THR A 603 -24.06 10.61 -45.51
CA THR A 603 -24.96 10.27 -46.63
C THR A 603 -24.83 11.29 -47.77
N SER A 604 -24.84 12.59 -47.48
CA SER A 604 -24.81 13.65 -48.49
C SER A 604 -23.49 13.70 -49.26
N ASN A 605 -22.39 13.28 -48.63
CA ASN A 605 -21.07 13.18 -49.26
C ASN A 605 -20.76 11.79 -49.84
N ALA A 606 -21.73 10.86 -49.79
CA ALA A 606 -21.58 9.48 -50.25
C ALA A 606 -20.33 8.77 -49.68
N LEU A 607 -20.02 9.03 -48.41
CA LEU A 607 -18.90 8.40 -47.69
C LEU A 607 -19.20 6.96 -47.33
N ASP A 608 -18.16 6.18 -47.08
CA ASP A 608 -18.25 4.73 -46.81
C ASP A 608 -18.32 4.42 -45.31
N GLY A 609 -18.04 5.40 -44.46
CA GLY A 609 -18.20 5.31 -43.01
C GLY A 609 -17.79 6.56 -42.24
N VAL A 610 -17.79 6.42 -40.91
CA VAL A 610 -17.42 7.44 -39.94
C VAL A 610 -16.60 6.81 -38.81
N ASP A 611 -15.70 7.62 -38.25
CA ASP A 611 -14.77 7.25 -37.21
C ASP A 611 -14.75 8.32 -36.10
N PHE A 612 -14.54 7.89 -34.86
CA PHE A 612 -14.52 8.79 -33.69
C PHE A 612 -13.26 8.57 -32.86
N ASP A 613 -12.44 9.62 -32.82
CA ASP A 613 -11.17 9.67 -32.10
C ASP A 613 -11.33 10.57 -30.87
N TRP A 614 -12.09 10.09 -29.88
CA TRP A 614 -12.32 10.83 -28.64
C TRP A 614 -11.25 10.45 -27.61
N GLU A 615 -10.40 11.43 -27.25
CA GLU A 615 -9.26 11.27 -26.36
C GLU A 615 -9.42 12.04 -25.01
N TYR A 616 -10.03 11.50 -23.96
CA TYR A 616 -10.71 10.19 -23.82
C TYR A 616 -12.05 10.34 -23.05
N PRO A 617 -13.04 9.45 -23.23
CA PRO A 617 -14.19 9.32 -22.33
C PRO A 617 -13.75 9.00 -20.90
N GLY A 618 -14.34 9.63 -19.87
CA GLY A 618 -14.02 9.33 -18.47
C GLY A 618 -12.61 9.73 -18.02
N GLU A 619 -11.95 10.61 -18.78
CA GLU A 619 -10.57 11.05 -18.59
C GLU A 619 -10.32 11.74 -17.23
N PRO A 620 -9.49 11.19 -16.33
CA PRO A 620 -9.31 11.74 -14.98
C PRO A 620 -8.25 12.85 -14.82
N ASP A 621 -7.20 12.98 -15.65
CA ASP A 621 -5.95 13.68 -15.28
C ASP A 621 -5.33 14.68 -16.28
N ILE A 622 -5.98 14.93 -17.42
CA ILE A 622 -5.52 15.94 -18.40
C ILE A 622 -5.50 17.36 -17.80
N PRO A 623 -4.34 18.04 -17.71
CA PRO A 623 -4.25 19.36 -17.11
C PRO A 623 -4.99 20.43 -17.90
N GLY A 624 -5.77 21.26 -17.20
CA GLY A 624 -6.44 22.43 -17.76
C GLY A 624 -7.94 22.23 -18.07
N ILE A 625 -8.42 20.99 -18.07
CA ILE A 625 -9.84 20.65 -18.18
C ILE A 625 -10.33 19.87 -16.95
N PRO A 626 -11.63 19.88 -16.63
CA PRO A 626 -12.20 19.00 -15.61
C PRO A 626 -12.12 17.53 -16.01
N ALA A 627 -12.00 16.65 -15.01
CA ALA A 627 -12.15 15.20 -15.19
C ALA A 627 -13.45 14.85 -15.94
N GLY A 628 -13.42 13.76 -16.71
CA GLY A 628 -14.59 13.14 -17.33
C GLY A 628 -15.56 12.58 -16.29
N SER A 629 -16.75 12.21 -16.72
CA SER A 629 -17.74 11.58 -15.85
C SER A 629 -17.75 10.07 -16.05
N ASP A 630 -18.09 9.32 -15.00
CA ASP A 630 -18.18 7.85 -15.07
C ASP A 630 -19.23 7.38 -16.09
N GLU A 631 -20.20 8.23 -16.43
CA GLU A 631 -21.20 7.98 -17.46
C GLU A 631 -20.68 8.16 -18.90
N ASP A 632 -19.55 8.83 -19.14
CA ASP A 632 -19.04 9.15 -20.49
C ASP A 632 -18.98 7.91 -21.40
N GLY A 633 -18.36 6.82 -20.92
CA GLY A 633 -18.25 5.56 -21.67
C GLY A 633 -19.61 4.90 -21.96
N SER A 634 -20.56 4.98 -21.03
CA SER A 634 -21.92 4.45 -21.20
C SER A 634 -22.73 5.27 -22.21
N ASN A 635 -22.56 6.59 -22.20
CA ASN A 635 -23.17 7.50 -23.16
C ASN A 635 -22.56 7.31 -24.56
N TYR A 636 -21.26 7.09 -24.65
CA TYR A 636 -20.56 6.85 -25.92
C TYR A 636 -21.04 5.55 -26.60
N LEU A 637 -21.13 4.45 -25.85
CA LEU A 637 -21.71 3.19 -26.35
C LEU A 637 -23.12 3.39 -26.89
N ALA A 638 -23.98 4.10 -26.14
CA ALA A 638 -25.35 4.34 -26.55
C ALA A 638 -25.46 5.29 -27.76
N PHE A 639 -24.51 6.22 -27.94
CA PHE A 639 -24.36 7.00 -29.17
C PHE A 639 -23.98 6.12 -30.37
N LEU A 640 -22.98 5.23 -30.22
CA LEU A 640 -22.56 4.31 -31.28
C LEU A 640 -23.67 3.34 -31.68
N GLN A 641 -24.48 2.85 -30.73
CA GLN A 641 -25.65 2.00 -30.99
C GLN A 641 -26.74 2.74 -31.80
N ALA A 642 -27.03 3.99 -31.44
CA ALA A 642 -27.96 4.83 -32.20
C ALA A 642 -27.45 5.09 -33.63
N LEU A 643 -26.14 5.38 -33.77
CA LEU A 643 -25.51 5.61 -35.06
C LEU A 643 -25.48 4.35 -35.94
N ARG A 644 -25.18 3.17 -35.38
CA ARG A 644 -25.28 1.88 -36.09
C ARG A 644 -26.70 1.60 -36.59
N THR A 645 -27.70 1.97 -35.82
CA THR A 645 -29.12 1.84 -36.22
C THR A 645 -29.45 2.76 -37.40
N ALA A 646 -28.85 3.96 -37.45
CA ALA A 646 -29.07 4.92 -38.53
C ALA A 646 -28.19 4.68 -39.78
N LEU A 647 -27.03 4.03 -39.64
CA LEU A 647 -26.07 3.73 -40.70
C LEU A 647 -25.74 2.22 -40.76
N PRO A 648 -26.71 1.33 -41.02
CA PRO A 648 -26.51 -0.12 -40.95
C PRO A 648 -25.48 -0.64 -41.97
N ASP A 649 -25.39 -0.03 -43.15
CA ASP A 649 -24.53 -0.46 -44.28
C ASP A 649 -23.20 0.32 -44.38
N LYS A 650 -22.80 1.07 -43.35
CA LYS A 650 -21.58 1.90 -43.34
C LYS A 650 -20.58 1.41 -42.30
N SER A 651 -19.30 1.68 -42.54
CA SER A 651 -18.28 1.52 -41.49
C SER A 651 -18.54 2.50 -40.34
N ILE A 652 -18.51 2.00 -39.10
CA ILE A 652 -18.41 2.81 -37.89
C ILE A 652 -17.22 2.30 -37.10
N SER A 653 -16.23 3.14 -36.85
CA SER A 653 -15.07 2.81 -36.02
C SER A 653 -14.88 3.80 -34.88
N ILE A 654 -14.01 3.44 -33.94
CA ILE A 654 -13.46 4.35 -32.94
C ILE A 654 -11.94 4.20 -32.88
N SER A 655 -11.25 5.24 -32.43
CA SER A 655 -9.89 5.09 -31.91
C SER A 655 -9.95 4.77 -30.42
N ALA A 656 -9.26 3.70 -30.02
CA ALA A 656 -9.22 3.21 -28.64
C ALA A 656 -7.78 3.24 -28.11
N PRO A 657 -7.54 3.75 -26.88
CA PRO A 657 -6.19 3.83 -26.33
C PRO A 657 -5.65 2.43 -26.00
N ALA A 658 -4.37 2.19 -26.31
CA ALA A 658 -3.67 0.97 -25.89
C ALA A 658 -3.34 0.95 -24.38
N SER A 659 -3.44 2.10 -23.70
CA SER A 659 -3.22 2.22 -22.26
C SER A 659 -4.43 1.73 -21.48
N TYR A 660 -4.25 0.73 -20.61
CA TYR A 660 -5.27 0.28 -19.64
C TYR A 660 -5.89 1.46 -18.87
N TYR A 661 -5.08 2.45 -18.49
CA TYR A 661 -5.50 3.57 -17.67
C TYR A 661 -6.59 4.44 -18.31
N TYR A 662 -6.54 4.62 -19.64
CA TYR A 662 -7.55 5.34 -20.40
C TYR A 662 -8.62 4.41 -20.97
N LEU A 663 -8.25 3.17 -21.36
CA LEU A 663 -9.19 2.21 -21.93
C LEU A 663 -10.24 1.73 -20.91
N LYS A 664 -9.93 1.72 -19.60
CA LYS A 664 -10.84 1.23 -18.55
C LYS A 664 -12.20 1.95 -18.48
N ALA A 665 -12.27 3.18 -18.97
CA ALA A 665 -13.51 3.96 -19.05
C ALA A 665 -14.39 3.58 -20.26
N PHE A 666 -13.83 2.87 -21.24
CA PHE A 666 -14.59 2.38 -22.40
C PHE A 666 -15.26 1.05 -22.03
N PRO A 667 -16.57 0.87 -22.29
CA PRO A 667 -17.21 -0.44 -22.27
C PRO A 667 -16.82 -1.23 -23.53
N ILE A 668 -15.51 -1.44 -23.74
CA ILE A 668 -14.92 -1.78 -25.04
C ILE A 668 -15.45 -3.10 -25.62
N ALA A 669 -15.74 -4.09 -24.77
CA ALA A 669 -16.34 -5.36 -25.20
C ALA A 669 -17.74 -5.16 -25.80
N ALA A 670 -18.55 -4.25 -25.23
CA ALA A 670 -19.87 -3.92 -25.78
C ALA A 670 -19.79 -2.97 -26.99
N ILE A 671 -18.74 -2.14 -27.08
CA ILE A 671 -18.49 -1.33 -28.28
C ILE A 671 -18.08 -2.21 -29.46
N ALA A 672 -17.24 -3.23 -29.24
CA ALA A 672 -16.78 -4.18 -30.25
C ALA A 672 -17.92 -4.97 -30.93
N GLU A 673 -19.08 -5.11 -30.28
CA GLU A 673 -20.30 -5.71 -30.87
C GLU A 673 -21.10 -4.70 -31.76
N VAL A 674 -20.66 -3.44 -31.84
CA VAL A 674 -21.37 -2.33 -32.49
C VAL A 674 -20.56 -1.70 -33.63
N VAL A 675 -19.23 -1.62 -33.50
CA VAL A 675 -18.29 -1.06 -34.50
C VAL A 675 -17.80 -2.12 -35.50
N ASP A 676 -17.17 -1.70 -36.60
CA ASP A 676 -16.55 -2.57 -37.64
C ASP A 676 -15.06 -2.86 -37.38
#